data_AF-A0A640XQ48-F1
#
_entry.id   AF-A0A640XQ48-F1
#
_cell.length_a   1.000
_cell.length_b   1.000
_cell.length_c   1.000
_cell.angle_alpha   90.00
_cell.angle_beta   90.00
_cell.angle_gamma   90.00
#
_symmetry.space_group_name_H-M   'P 1'
#
loop_
_entity.id
_entity.type
_entity.pdbx_description
1 polymer ?
#
loop_
_entity_poly.entity_id
_entity_poly.type
_entity_poly.pdbx_seq_one_letter_code
_entity_poly.pdbx_strand_id
1 'polypeptide(L)'
;MSVSVKNRASLRVLYIPLEFKTWQNASHFPYSGNYGFEEGFAANGVEYLTIPAFYETTSSEQISWLNHARKLCAGKNFNQVWLEMVHSRFDEDFLDWIAAIAPVRIGFVWESYEMHPDELVNNPEGVKRRRANLERNFKFVTHVVAIDEKDVENFNTHNLVKAKWLWDAGIMPDRFICKELPSTPAPNNCAVFYGSLYGERKKWLEHSALKGLLVRPVASPEYNTNLPGLFDKLNATSEAFLKEGNAATEDFFSTYIDSLRVIRRECFALWLRGLSMGAAIVNLPQFGKGYASRVLEGMAAGRPVVSYEITDRPRTKALFEDGKEILLYKGDNPYQLAEHIQRILREPNFARRISANARSKIKSFHTTERLVRQILDWVENREINSSLTAYNLQGNQTQPDHVQDNKMLLMRNFYGPGDIVFDIGANVGDKTYMFLENGAKVICFEPQSDCTKILRKKYGNDKRVVIVEKGLADKNGKMLLSVCSQANTISTFSDEWKKGRFADYTWDKSDEVEVITLDDAIHTYGFPQYIKIDVEGFEYQVLCGLSKPVPYLSFEFTIEFLDRAKQCVSHLEKLGYKFFNFSEGEISQLVLSEWVPSKTLFKKLERSTDQLYWGDIYAKYDTLSFNNKKNFTHEIKHILPYKSAAITNIRNTISIVNTNVLEQLHITGLCGDNQPLRLHLGCGEQHLDGYVNIDYPPSEHNVMQVNADVYANITELDFPAGSVDEVRSHHVFEHFNRVTALAMLIKWHNWLKIGGKLHIETPDLMGSAKTLLTESSWKTKMGVVRHITGDQSSGWAYHVDQWFPERFEHTLNRLGFGTVLIQASSWPHEPFLSNVTAIAVKSQNVPLEKQLIVADELLLESTVSSMEQPTFEIWKRQLRTILLDNQKVTSHDVQYPTGSQISDVLKVFQQSVPELSIDELHNFNQRSRDRWVHAKALTVPSGSRVLDIGAGTCPYRPFFVHCIYKTHDFKKYAGEKLGGTKEYGSIDYESDISAIPVPDNSFDVIICTEVLEHTPEPIEAMREMTRILRPGGRLFITAPLGAGLHQIPYHYYGGYTPEWYRHFCKKFGLYVSEIIPNGGFFKLLAQECARVAWTLPQHQHLHGNNIEFIQNLFGEWIPRYLFALEKKHFIDQFTVGYHVEAVKIRDIDNIQKMIDKNTQNVSLYIEAAHALMNQGKFLDAKMYIEDALELDNDNPTLLEIYQQLSQ
;
A
#
# COMPACT_ATOMS: atom_id res chain seq x y z
N MET A 1 -36.29 5.73 36.39
CA MET A 1 -35.72 5.49 37.74
C MET A 1 -34.21 5.65 37.64
N SER A 2 -33.66 6.66 38.30
CA SER A 2 -32.23 6.96 38.34
C SER A 2 -31.51 5.91 39.19
N VAL A 3 -30.78 4.99 38.57
CA VAL A 3 -29.85 4.10 39.30
C VAL A 3 -28.64 4.96 39.67
N SER A 4 -28.47 5.20 40.96
CA SER A 4 -27.29 5.85 41.52
C SER A 4 -26.03 5.11 41.08
N VAL A 5 -25.08 5.78 40.42
CA VAL A 5 -23.73 5.25 40.21
C VAL A 5 -23.08 5.10 41.59
N LYS A 6 -23.10 3.89 42.14
CA LYS A 6 -22.33 3.56 43.35
C LYS A 6 -20.85 3.74 43.04
N ASN A 7 -20.10 4.17 44.04
CA ASN A 7 -18.67 4.42 43.98
C ASN A 7 -17.90 3.13 43.59
N ARG A 8 -17.54 2.97 42.31
CA ARG A 8 -16.86 1.77 41.76
C ARG A 8 -15.36 1.71 42.00
N ALA A 9 -14.79 2.75 42.63
CA ALA A 9 -13.36 2.88 42.92
C ALA A 9 -12.79 1.77 43.84
N SER A 10 -13.62 0.86 44.38
CA SER A 10 -13.20 -0.26 45.21
C SER A 10 -13.21 -1.63 44.49
N LEU A 11 -13.57 -1.70 43.20
CA LEU A 11 -13.64 -2.96 42.47
C LEU A 11 -12.26 -3.31 41.87
N ARG A 12 -11.73 -4.48 42.24
CA ARG A 12 -10.48 -5.03 41.69
C ARG A 12 -10.72 -6.31 40.89
N VAL A 13 -10.17 -6.36 39.67
CA VAL A 13 -10.28 -7.47 38.72
C VAL A 13 -8.93 -8.13 38.46
N LEU A 14 -8.85 -9.45 38.53
CA LEU A 14 -7.75 -10.21 37.93
C LEU A 14 -8.15 -10.57 36.50
N TYR A 15 -7.48 -10.00 35.51
CA TYR A 15 -7.76 -10.24 34.10
C TYR A 15 -6.74 -11.21 33.50
N ILE A 16 -7.23 -12.27 32.87
CA ILE A 16 -6.43 -13.33 32.25
C ILE A 16 -6.79 -13.43 30.76
N PRO A 17 -6.20 -12.59 29.90
CA PRO A 17 -6.38 -12.66 28.47
C PRO A 17 -5.56 -13.79 27.85
N LEU A 18 -5.98 -14.24 26.66
CA LEU A 18 -5.14 -15.09 25.80
C LEU A 18 -3.99 -14.28 25.19
N GLU A 19 -2.80 -14.84 25.10
CA GLU A 19 -1.70 -14.26 24.33
C GLU A 19 -0.89 -15.34 23.59
N PHE A 20 -0.06 -14.94 22.63
CA PHE A 20 0.75 -15.83 21.81
C PHE A 20 2.23 -15.52 21.96
N LYS A 21 3.07 -16.53 21.72
CA LYS A 21 4.54 -16.37 21.78
C LYS A 21 5.11 -15.60 20.60
N THR A 22 4.46 -15.69 19.43
CA THR A 22 4.92 -15.06 18.20
C THR A 22 3.84 -14.17 17.57
N TRP A 23 4.26 -13.11 16.89
CA TRP A 23 3.41 -12.13 16.25
C TRP A 23 2.62 -12.74 15.10
N GLN A 24 3.23 -13.68 14.37
CA GLN A 24 2.54 -14.43 13.32
C GLN A 24 1.21 -15.02 13.83
N ASN A 25 1.20 -15.60 15.02
CA ASN A 25 -0.01 -16.12 15.64
C ASN A 25 -0.86 -15.02 16.30
N ALA A 26 -0.23 -14.07 16.98
CA ALA A 26 -0.91 -12.99 17.69
C ALA A 26 -1.70 -12.04 16.77
N SER A 27 -1.24 -11.85 15.52
CA SER A 27 -1.82 -10.94 14.52
C SER A 27 -3.23 -11.35 14.07
N HIS A 28 -3.57 -12.63 14.24
CA HIS A 28 -4.90 -13.16 13.92
C HIS A 28 -5.92 -12.94 15.03
N PHE A 29 -5.48 -12.65 16.26
CA PHE A 29 -6.35 -12.41 17.40
C PHE A 29 -6.50 -10.90 17.65
N PRO A 30 -7.73 -10.36 17.65
CA PRO A 30 -7.96 -8.92 17.69
C PRO A 30 -7.56 -8.32 19.03
N TYR A 31 -7.01 -7.11 19.00
CA TYR A 31 -6.72 -6.33 20.21
C TYR A 31 -7.99 -6.10 21.04
N SER A 32 -9.13 -5.86 20.37
CA SER A 32 -10.40 -5.53 21.03
C SER A 32 -10.91 -6.66 21.93
N GLY A 33 -10.77 -7.93 21.51
CA GLY A 33 -11.12 -9.12 22.31
C GLY A 33 -10.06 -9.54 23.34
N ASN A 34 -8.99 -8.75 23.47
CA ASN A 34 -7.85 -8.99 24.33
C ASN A 34 -7.62 -7.76 25.25
N TYR A 35 -6.48 -7.08 25.15
CA TYR A 35 -6.18 -5.87 25.94
C TYR A 35 -7.16 -4.70 25.77
N GLY A 36 -8.06 -4.74 24.78
CA GLY A 36 -9.17 -3.78 24.69
C GLY A 36 -10.04 -3.74 25.96
N PHE A 37 -10.18 -4.85 26.70
CA PHE A 37 -10.89 -4.87 27.97
C PHE A 37 -10.25 -3.99 29.05
N GLU A 38 -8.93 -3.80 29.00
CA GLU A 38 -8.22 -2.91 29.92
C GLU A 38 -8.68 -1.44 29.77
N GLU A 39 -8.89 -0.99 28.53
CA GLU A 39 -9.48 0.33 28.24
C GLU A 39 -10.87 0.45 28.86
N GLY A 40 -11.66 -0.62 28.78
CA GLY A 40 -12.99 -0.66 29.39
C GLY A 40 -12.98 -0.67 30.91
N PHE A 41 -12.04 -1.37 31.55
CA PHE A 41 -11.85 -1.32 33.01
C PHE A 41 -11.45 0.09 33.45
N ALA A 42 -10.46 0.69 32.79
CA ALA A 42 -9.99 2.05 33.07
C ALA A 42 -11.12 3.08 32.94
N ALA A 43 -11.90 3.04 31.85
CA ALA A 43 -13.01 3.95 31.61
C ALA A 43 -14.17 3.81 32.63
N ASN A 44 -14.23 2.69 33.36
CA ASN A 44 -15.23 2.46 34.40
C ASN A 44 -14.63 2.52 35.83
N GLY A 45 -13.39 3.00 35.97
CA GLY A 45 -12.73 3.18 37.26
C GLY A 45 -12.47 1.87 38.02
N VAL A 46 -12.30 0.77 37.29
CA VAL A 46 -12.00 -0.55 37.84
C VAL A 46 -10.49 -0.73 37.95
N GLU A 47 -9.99 -1.09 39.12
CA GLU A 47 -8.58 -1.48 39.30
C GLU A 47 -8.40 -2.89 38.75
N TYR A 48 -7.32 -3.15 38.00
CA TYR A 48 -7.09 -4.47 37.43
C TYR A 48 -5.62 -4.88 37.44
N LEU A 49 -5.39 -6.19 37.54
CA LEU A 49 -4.10 -6.83 37.29
C LEU A 49 -4.25 -7.78 36.11
N THR A 50 -3.44 -7.61 35.07
CA THR A 50 -3.48 -8.48 33.89
C THR A 50 -2.36 -9.50 33.93
N ILE A 51 -2.68 -10.78 33.77
CA ILE A 51 -1.71 -11.87 33.63
C ILE A 51 -2.03 -12.68 32.36
N PRO A 52 -1.21 -12.61 31.30
CA PRO A 52 -1.51 -13.27 30.05
C PRO A 52 -1.38 -14.79 30.15
N ALA A 53 -2.35 -15.50 29.58
CA ALA A 53 -2.32 -16.94 29.37
C ALA A 53 -1.80 -17.24 27.97
N PHE A 54 -0.63 -17.88 27.86
CA PHE A 54 -0.08 -18.20 26.55
C PHE A 54 -0.81 -19.37 25.89
N TYR A 55 -1.11 -19.22 24.60
CA TYR A 55 -1.75 -20.22 23.76
C TYR A 55 -1.05 -21.59 23.91
N GLU A 56 -1.86 -22.62 24.15
CA GLU A 56 -1.43 -24.02 24.36
C GLU A 56 -0.43 -24.28 25.50
N THR A 57 -0.08 -23.27 26.30
CA THR A 57 0.78 -23.41 27.48
C THR A 57 -0.10 -23.63 28.71
N THR A 58 0.17 -24.70 29.44
CA THR A 58 -0.60 -25.06 30.65
C THR A 58 -0.22 -24.17 31.83
N SER A 59 -1.16 -23.88 32.74
CA SER A 59 -0.91 -22.98 33.88
C SER A 59 0.23 -23.40 34.80
N SER A 60 0.50 -24.70 34.91
CA SER A 60 1.59 -25.26 35.73
C SER A 60 2.95 -25.30 35.03
N GLU A 61 3.03 -25.01 33.73
CA GLU A 61 4.32 -25.00 33.03
C GLU A 61 5.19 -23.85 33.53
N GLN A 62 6.49 -24.11 33.70
CA GLN A 62 7.43 -23.12 34.25
C GLN A 62 7.52 -21.85 33.39
N ILE A 63 7.37 -21.98 32.08
CA ILE A 63 7.37 -20.88 31.11
C ILE A 63 6.06 -20.08 31.09
N SER A 64 5.05 -20.47 31.89
CA SER A 64 3.76 -19.82 31.95
C SER A 64 3.75 -18.73 33.02
N TRP A 65 3.32 -17.52 32.66
CA TRP A 65 3.06 -16.46 33.65
C TRP A 65 2.02 -16.87 34.70
N LEU A 66 1.12 -17.79 34.35
CA LEU A 66 0.10 -18.31 35.28
C LEU A 66 0.71 -19.15 36.41
N ASN A 67 1.86 -19.81 36.20
CA ASN A 67 2.58 -20.54 37.26
C ASN A 67 2.99 -19.56 38.38
N HIS A 68 3.32 -18.33 38.00
CA HIS A 68 3.75 -17.28 38.92
C HIS A 68 2.59 -16.39 39.44
N ALA A 69 1.36 -16.61 38.98
CA ALA A 69 0.21 -15.75 39.29
C ALA A 69 -0.06 -15.66 40.80
N ARG A 70 0.08 -16.77 41.54
CA ARG A 70 -0.09 -16.81 43.01
C ARG A 70 0.81 -15.81 43.72
N LYS A 71 2.06 -15.70 43.26
CA LYS A 71 3.04 -14.77 43.81
C LYS A 71 2.74 -13.33 43.41
N LEU A 72 2.41 -13.08 42.14
CA LEU A 72 2.06 -11.75 41.62
C LEU A 72 0.79 -11.17 42.26
N CYS A 73 -0.11 -12.05 42.69
CA CYS A 73 -1.36 -11.74 43.37
C CYS A 73 -1.23 -11.69 44.91
N ALA A 74 -0.07 -12.02 45.49
CA ALA A 74 0.11 -12.08 46.93
C ALA A 74 -0.17 -10.71 47.57
N GLY A 75 -0.96 -10.70 48.66
CA GLY A 75 -1.35 -9.46 49.36
C GLY A 75 -2.41 -8.60 48.64
N LYS A 76 -2.92 -9.05 47.48
CA LYS A 76 -3.98 -8.36 46.73
C LYS A 76 -5.30 -9.12 46.90
N ASN A 77 -6.38 -8.39 47.20
CA ASN A 77 -7.74 -8.95 47.22
C ASN A 77 -8.43 -8.65 45.89
N PHE A 78 -9.09 -9.65 45.30
CA PHE A 78 -9.81 -9.50 44.04
C PHE A 78 -11.30 -9.71 44.24
N ASN A 79 -12.11 -8.82 43.66
CA ASN A 79 -13.57 -8.98 43.66
C ASN A 79 -14.02 -9.88 42.53
N GLN A 80 -13.34 -9.80 41.38
CA GLN A 80 -13.67 -10.59 40.21
C GLN A 80 -12.42 -11.14 39.51
N VAL A 81 -12.56 -12.27 38.83
CA VAL A 81 -11.57 -12.81 37.87
C VAL A 81 -12.23 -12.89 36.50
N TRP A 82 -11.58 -12.39 35.47
CA TRP A 82 -12.08 -12.37 34.09
C TRP A 82 -11.09 -13.16 33.24
N LEU A 83 -11.50 -14.25 32.60
CA LEU A 83 -10.59 -15.19 31.93
C LEU A 83 -11.10 -15.63 30.55
N GLU A 84 -10.18 -15.69 29.59
CA GLU A 84 -10.41 -16.34 28.30
C GLU A 84 -10.46 -17.87 28.49
N MET A 85 -11.49 -18.54 27.97
CA MET A 85 -11.76 -19.94 28.28
C MET A 85 -11.57 -20.93 27.12
N VAL A 86 -11.41 -20.45 25.89
CA VAL A 86 -11.43 -21.29 24.69
C VAL A 86 -10.05 -21.88 24.42
N HIS A 87 -9.02 -21.04 24.40
CA HIS A 87 -7.68 -21.45 23.99
C HIS A 87 -6.69 -21.60 25.15
N SER A 88 -6.96 -20.93 26.26
CA SER A 88 -6.14 -20.98 27.47
C SER A 88 -6.25 -22.34 28.18
N ARG A 89 -5.12 -22.89 28.63
CA ARG A 89 -5.06 -24.19 29.34
C ARG A 89 -4.83 -23.99 30.83
N PHE A 90 -5.87 -24.23 31.62
CA PHE A 90 -5.81 -24.17 33.08
C PHE A 90 -5.79 -25.57 33.69
N ASP A 91 -4.98 -25.77 34.72
CA ASP A 91 -5.02 -26.95 35.58
C ASP A 91 -6.11 -26.79 36.64
N GLU A 92 -6.64 -27.91 37.16
CA GLU A 92 -7.67 -27.86 38.19
C GLU A 92 -7.19 -27.11 39.45
N ASP A 93 -5.95 -27.33 39.87
CA ASP A 93 -5.33 -26.62 40.99
C ASP A 93 -5.32 -25.08 40.79
N PHE A 94 -5.06 -24.63 39.56
CA PHE A 94 -5.11 -23.20 39.24
C PHE A 94 -6.54 -22.66 39.27
N LEU A 95 -7.49 -23.42 38.73
CA LEU A 95 -8.91 -23.06 38.72
C LEU A 95 -9.51 -23.01 40.15
N ASP A 96 -9.12 -23.94 41.02
CA ASP A 96 -9.48 -23.93 42.44
C ASP A 96 -8.91 -22.69 43.15
N TRP A 97 -7.67 -22.33 42.83
CA TRP A 97 -7.05 -21.13 43.39
C TRP A 97 -7.78 -19.85 42.97
N ILE A 98 -8.11 -19.67 41.67
CA ILE A 98 -8.88 -18.49 41.26
C ILE A 98 -10.29 -18.48 41.87
N ALA A 99 -10.88 -19.66 42.13
CA ALA A 99 -12.14 -19.82 42.85
C ALA A 99 -12.06 -19.34 44.31
N ALA A 100 -10.90 -19.51 44.95
CA ALA A 100 -10.66 -19.08 46.32
C ALA A 100 -10.37 -17.57 46.45
N ILE A 101 -9.72 -16.94 45.47
CA ILE A 101 -9.30 -15.52 45.59
C ILE A 101 -10.37 -14.49 45.20
N ALA A 102 -11.39 -14.89 44.44
CA ALA A 102 -12.44 -13.99 43.99
C ALA A 102 -13.82 -14.67 43.98
N PRO A 103 -14.86 -14.04 44.56
CA PRO A 103 -16.21 -14.60 44.61
C PRO A 103 -16.91 -14.62 43.24
N VAL A 104 -16.57 -13.68 42.33
CA VAL A 104 -17.10 -13.61 40.98
C VAL A 104 -16.02 -13.97 39.97
N ARG A 105 -16.36 -14.84 39.03
CA ARG A 105 -15.45 -15.34 37.99
C ARG A 105 -16.20 -15.37 36.67
N ILE A 106 -15.72 -14.61 35.69
CA ILE A 106 -16.35 -14.40 34.39
C ILE A 106 -15.50 -15.07 33.32
N GLY A 107 -16.09 -16.06 32.66
CA GLY A 107 -15.47 -16.78 31.55
C GLY A 107 -15.89 -16.23 30.20
N PHE A 108 -14.94 -15.99 29.30
CA PHE A 108 -15.23 -15.55 27.94
C PHE A 108 -15.12 -16.69 26.93
N VAL A 109 -16.17 -16.86 26.14
CA VAL A 109 -16.29 -17.88 25.08
C VAL A 109 -16.40 -17.15 23.73
N TRP A 110 -15.23 -16.90 23.13
CA TRP A 110 -15.06 -16.14 21.88
C TRP A 110 -15.25 -16.97 20.60
N GLU A 111 -15.65 -18.23 20.72
CA GLU A 111 -15.95 -19.13 19.61
C GLU A 111 -17.23 -19.92 19.92
N SER A 112 -17.98 -20.34 18.89
CA SER A 112 -19.19 -21.14 19.11
C SER A 112 -18.89 -22.50 19.78
N TYR A 113 -19.62 -22.81 20.85
CA TYR A 113 -19.68 -24.11 21.50
C TYR A 113 -20.36 -25.15 20.60
N GLU A 114 -21.41 -24.76 19.87
CA GLU A 114 -21.96 -25.54 18.76
C GLU A 114 -20.98 -25.54 17.57
N MET A 115 -20.52 -26.74 17.18
CA MET A 115 -19.43 -26.90 16.22
C MET A 115 -19.95 -26.96 14.79
N HIS A 116 -19.21 -26.35 13.87
CA HIS A 116 -19.51 -26.49 12.44
C HIS A 116 -19.19 -27.92 11.97
N PRO A 117 -20.04 -28.58 11.17
CA PRO A 117 -19.76 -29.93 10.64
C PRO A 117 -18.39 -30.02 9.95
N ASP A 118 -18.05 -29.05 9.12
CA ASP A 118 -16.74 -29.02 8.46
C ASP A 118 -15.56 -28.81 9.42
N GLU A 119 -15.77 -28.14 10.56
CA GLU A 119 -14.73 -27.99 11.59
C GLU A 119 -14.45 -29.34 12.26
N LEU A 120 -15.51 -30.12 12.53
CA LEU A 120 -15.41 -31.49 13.05
C LEU A 120 -14.71 -32.44 12.09
N VAL A 121 -14.93 -32.29 10.78
CA VAL A 121 -14.26 -33.11 9.76
C VAL A 121 -12.77 -32.76 9.66
N ASN A 122 -12.43 -31.47 9.67
CA ASN A 122 -11.06 -31.01 9.44
C ASN A 122 -10.16 -31.05 10.68
N ASN A 123 -10.72 -30.93 11.89
CA ASN A 123 -9.96 -30.95 13.15
C ASN A 123 -10.73 -31.63 14.30
N PRO A 124 -11.10 -32.93 14.17
CA PRO A 124 -11.95 -33.61 15.15
C PRO A 124 -11.37 -33.61 16.56
N GLU A 125 -10.06 -33.77 16.71
CA GLU A 125 -9.41 -33.84 18.02
C GLU A 125 -9.25 -32.47 18.68
N GLY A 126 -8.91 -31.42 17.92
CA GLY A 126 -8.88 -30.06 18.45
C GLY A 126 -10.26 -29.60 18.93
N VAL A 127 -11.29 -29.97 18.17
CA VAL A 127 -12.69 -29.68 18.47
C VAL A 127 -13.18 -30.42 19.72
N LYS A 128 -12.92 -31.73 19.85
CA LYS A 128 -13.21 -32.49 21.09
C LYS A 128 -12.50 -31.89 22.31
N ARG A 129 -11.22 -31.53 22.15
CA ARG A 129 -10.41 -30.92 23.20
C ARG A 129 -10.97 -29.57 23.65
N ARG A 130 -11.40 -28.70 22.73
CA ARG A 130 -12.05 -27.41 23.04
C ARG A 130 -13.30 -27.62 23.90
N ARG A 131 -14.16 -28.57 23.52
CA ARG A 131 -15.37 -28.90 24.30
C ARG A 131 -15.03 -29.41 25.70
N ALA A 132 -14.12 -30.36 25.80
CA ALA A 132 -13.70 -30.90 27.09
C ALA A 132 -13.10 -29.80 28.00
N ASN A 133 -12.30 -28.89 27.43
CA ASN A 133 -11.75 -27.75 28.16
C ASN A 133 -12.85 -26.81 28.67
N LEU A 134 -13.81 -26.43 27.82
CA LEU A 134 -14.92 -25.56 28.20
C LEU A 134 -15.78 -26.19 29.29
N GLU A 135 -16.18 -27.46 29.13
CA GLU A 135 -16.99 -28.19 30.11
C GLU A 135 -16.31 -28.34 31.48
N ARG A 136 -14.99 -28.53 31.49
CA ARG A 136 -14.21 -28.52 32.72
C ARG A 136 -14.21 -27.12 33.36
N ASN A 137 -13.86 -26.10 32.59
CA ASN A 137 -13.72 -24.72 33.06
C ASN A 137 -15.07 -24.13 33.53
N PHE A 138 -16.20 -24.52 32.94
CA PHE A 138 -17.54 -24.08 33.33
C PHE A 138 -17.91 -24.40 34.78
N LYS A 139 -17.28 -25.42 35.38
CA LYS A 139 -17.49 -25.78 36.79
C LYS A 139 -16.91 -24.74 37.76
N PHE A 140 -15.96 -23.93 37.29
CA PHE A 140 -15.20 -23.02 38.13
C PHE A 140 -15.60 -21.55 37.94
N VAL A 141 -16.28 -21.19 36.86
CA VAL A 141 -16.78 -19.82 36.65
C VAL A 141 -18.18 -19.62 37.23
N THR A 142 -18.52 -18.37 37.54
CA THR A 142 -19.84 -17.96 38.06
C THR A 142 -20.71 -17.29 36.98
N HIS A 143 -20.05 -16.72 35.98
CA HIS A 143 -20.67 -15.99 34.88
C HIS A 143 -19.94 -16.37 33.58
N VAL A 144 -20.64 -16.40 32.46
CA VAL A 144 -20.11 -16.68 31.12
C VAL A 144 -20.58 -15.60 30.15
N VAL A 145 -19.67 -15.04 29.37
CA VAL A 145 -20.00 -14.18 28.24
C VAL A 145 -19.67 -14.95 26.97
N ALA A 146 -20.65 -15.10 26.07
CA ALA A 146 -20.51 -15.90 24.86
C ALA A 146 -20.96 -15.12 23.62
N ILE A 147 -20.27 -15.33 22.50
CA ILE A 147 -20.53 -14.60 21.26
C ILE A 147 -21.70 -15.13 20.43
N ASP A 148 -22.05 -16.40 20.65
CA ASP A 148 -23.12 -17.09 19.93
C ASP A 148 -24.39 -17.09 20.79
N GLU A 149 -25.44 -16.42 20.30
CA GLU A 149 -26.71 -16.30 21.00
C GLU A 149 -27.42 -17.65 21.23
N LYS A 150 -27.17 -18.67 20.40
CA LYS A 150 -27.76 -20.00 20.61
C LYS A 150 -26.99 -20.83 21.64
N ASP A 151 -25.68 -20.65 21.75
CA ASP A 151 -24.91 -21.35 22.80
C ASP A 151 -25.40 -20.94 24.18
N VAL A 152 -25.67 -19.65 24.33
CA VAL A 152 -26.35 -19.06 25.46
C VAL A 152 -27.69 -19.75 25.76
N GLU A 153 -28.55 -19.98 24.75
CA GLU A 153 -29.82 -20.69 24.92
C GLU A 153 -29.59 -22.16 25.31
N ASN A 154 -28.63 -22.82 24.68
CA ASN A 154 -28.25 -24.21 24.94
C ASN A 154 -27.73 -24.42 26.37
N PHE A 155 -26.94 -23.48 26.89
CA PHE A 155 -26.44 -23.50 28.26
C PHE A 155 -27.59 -23.46 29.27
N ASN A 156 -28.69 -22.76 28.98
CA ASN A 156 -29.91 -22.80 29.80
C ASN A 156 -30.65 -24.12 29.72
N THR A 157 -30.96 -24.54 28.49
CA THR A 157 -31.93 -25.63 28.25
C THR A 157 -31.38 -26.98 28.68
N HIS A 158 -30.06 -27.18 28.57
CA HIS A 158 -29.41 -28.44 28.93
C HIS A 158 -28.74 -28.41 30.30
N ASN A 159 -28.84 -27.29 31.04
CA ASN A 159 -28.21 -27.10 32.35
C ASN A 159 -26.69 -27.41 32.33
N LEU A 160 -26.04 -27.22 31.18
CA LEU A 160 -24.62 -27.53 30.95
C LEU A 160 -23.70 -26.64 31.79
N VAL A 161 -24.18 -25.45 32.14
CA VAL A 161 -23.43 -24.42 32.86
C VAL A 161 -24.27 -23.96 34.05
N LYS A 162 -23.76 -24.12 35.28
CA LYS A 162 -24.39 -23.55 36.49
C LYS A 162 -24.19 -22.03 36.60
N ALA A 163 -23.24 -21.49 35.85
CA ALA A 163 -22.97 -20.06 35.77
C ALA A 163 -24.09 -19.29 35.04
N LYS A 164 -24.27 -18.02 35.41
CA LYS A 164 -25.14 -17.10 34.65
C LYS A 164 -24.48 -16.78 33.30
N TRP A 165 -25.24 -16.44 32.28
CA TRP A 165 -24.69 -16.11 30.96
C TRP A 165 -25.15 -14.75 30.43
N LEU A 166 -24.34 -14.18 29.54
CA LEU A 166 -24.63 -12.98 28.77
C LEU A 166 -24.19 -13.20 27.31
N TRP A 167 -25.04 -12.82 26.36
CA TRP A 167 -24.67 -12.76 24.94
C TRP A 167 -24.01 -11.42 24.63
N ASP A 168 -22.87 -11.47 23.93
CA ASP A 168 -22.17 -10.29 23.41
C ASP A 168 -21.87 -10.46 21.91
N ALA A 169 -21.82 -9.36 21.16
CA ALA A 169 -21.66 -9.40 19.71
C ALA A 169 -20.28 -8.93 19.19
N GLY A 170 -19.31 -8.75 20.09
CA GLY A 170 -18.01 -8.19 19.79
C GLY A 170 -17.94 -6.69 20.08
N ILE A 171 -16.70 -6.22 20.22
CA ILE A 171 -16.38 -4.90 20.76
C ILE A 171 -15.28 -4.18 19.97
N MET A 172 -15.25 -2.86 20.15
CA MET A 172 -14.21 -1.97 19.67
C MET A 172 -13.91 -0.89 20.72
N PRO A 173 -12.66 -0.71 21.17
CA PRO A 173 -12.35 0.41 22.07
C PRO A 173 -12.61 1.75 21.38
N ASP A 174 -13.24 2.72 22.07
CA ASP A 174 -13.68 3.99 21.47
C ASP A 174 -12.51 4.75 20.80
N ARG A 175 -11.32 4.67 21.40
CA ARG A 175 -10.10 5.31 20.88
C ARG A 175 -9.70 4.90 19.47
N PHE A 176 -10.12 3.71 19.03
CA PHE A 176 -9.75 3.14 17.73
C PHE A 176 -10.82 3.36 16.66
N ILE A 177 -11.97 3.90 17.04
CA ILE A 177 -12.98 4.34 16.08
C ILE A 177 -12.49 5.62 15.41
N CYS A 178 -12.40 5.61 14.08
CA CYS A 178 -11.90 6.75 13.31
C CYS A 178 -12.59 8.06 13.75
N LYS A 179 -11.82 9.14 13.93
CA LYS A 179 -12.40 10.44 14.28
C LYS A 179 -13.16 11.05 13.10
N GLU A 180 -12.60 10.88 11.91
CA GLU A 180 -13.16 11.29 10.63
C GLU A 180 -13.14 10.11 9.65
N LEU A 181 -14.07 10.12 8.70
CA LEU A 181 -14.09 9.09 7.68
C LEU A 181 -12.90 9.28 6.72
N PRO A 182 -12.19 8.20 6.35
CA PRO A 182 -11.11 8.28 5.38
C PRO A 182 -11.61 8.75 4.00
N SER A 183 -10.68 9.19 3.17
CA SER A 183 -10.98 9.65 1.81
C SER A 183 -11.72 8.59 1.00
N THR A 184 -12.67 9.05 0.18
CA THR A 184 -13.44 8.23 -0.77
C THR A 184 -13.30 8.88 -2.15
N PRO A 185 -12.82 8.17 -3.19
CA PRO A 185 -12.49 6.74 -3.20
C PRO A 185 -11.26 6.39 -2.35
N ALA A 186 -11.16 5.12 -1.95
CA ALA A 186 -10.02 4.61 -1.19
C ALA A 186 -8.75 4.56 -2.06
N PRO A 187 -7.55 4.60 -1.46
CA PRO A 187 -6.29 4.44 -2.20
C PRO A 187 -6.25 3.16 -3.05
N ASN A 188 -6.78 2.05 -2.52
CA ASN A 188 -6.88 0.80 -3.25
C ASN A 188 -8.30 0.66 -3.82
N ASN A 189 -8.41 0.57 -5.16
CA ASN A 189 -9.68 0.48 -5.86
C ASN A 189 -10.29 -0.95 -5.86
N CYS A 190 -10.12 -1.68 -4.75
CA CYS A 190 -10.65 -3.03 -4.54
C CYS A 190 -11.08 -3.22 -3.09
N ALA A 191 -12.02 -4.13 -2.86
CA ALA A 191 -12.39 -4.58 -1.53
C ALA A 191 -11.34 -5.56 -0.99
N VAL A 192 -11.20 -5.61 0.33
CA VAL A 192 -10.19 -6.43 1.00
C VAL A 192 -10.83 -7.45 1.93
N PHE A 193 -10.35 -8.69 1.86
CA PHE A 193 -10.64 -9.74 2.84
C PHE A 193 -9.38 -10.05 3.65
N TYR A 194 -9.50 -9.98 4.97
CA TYR A 194 -8.42 -10.31 5.89
C TYR A 194 -8.84 -11.45 6.82
N GLY A 195 -8.39 -12.66 6.50
CA GLY A 195 -8.63 -13.85 7.31
C GLY A 195 -7.84 -15.07 6.83
N SER A 196 -7.90 -16.13 7.64
CA SER A 196 -7.37 -17.45 7.30
C SER A 196 -8.26 -18.15 6.25
N LEU A 197 -7.63 -18.96 5.40
CA LEU A 197 -8.22 -19.57 4.20
C LEU A 197 -8.86 -20.95 4.46
N TYR A 198 -9.41 -21.18 5.65
CA TYR A 198 -10.14 -22.43 5.93
C TYR A 198 -11.51 -22.47 5.24
N GLY A 199 -12.08 -23.68 5.16
CA GLY A 199 -13.39 -23.91 4.53
C GLY A 199 -13.39 -23.47 3.07
N GLU A 200 -14.50 -22.85 2.65
CA GLU A 200 -14.70 -22.46 1.25
C GLU A 200 -14.07 -21.10 0.88
N ARG A 201 -13.45 -20.39 1.84
CA ARG A 201 -12.95 -19.01 1.63
C ARG A 201 -11.94 -18.88 0.50
N LYS A 202 -11.12 -19.91 0.26
CA LYS A 202 -10.20 -19.95 -0.88
C LYS A 202 -10.96 -19.90 -2.21
N LYS A 203 -12.06 -20.65 -2.32
CA LYS A 203 -12.91 -20.67 -3.54
C LYS A 203 -13.57 -19.31 -3.79
N TRP A 204 -13.93 -18.57 -2.74
CA TRP A 204 -14.44 -17.19 -2.88
C TRP A 204 -13.39 -16.25 -3.50
N LEU A 205 -12.13 -16.31 -3.05
CA LEU A 205 -11.06 -15.47 -3.60
C LEU A 205 -10.68 -15.85 -5.05
N GLU A 206 -10.87 -17.11 -5.42
CA GLU A 206 -10.60 -17.64 -6.77
C GLU A 206 -11.81 -17.51 -7.72
N HIS A 207 -12.98 -17.10 -7.22
CA HIS A 207 -14.20 -17.02 -8.01
C HIS A 207 -14.12 -15.94 -9.09
N SER A 208 -14.49 -16.30 -10.33
CA SER A 208 -14.38 -15.42 -11.50
C SER A 208 -15.08 -14.06 -11.32
N ALA A 209 -16.28 -14.05 -10.72
CA ALA A 209 -17.05 -12.83 -10.46
C ALA A 209 -16.36 -11.83 -9.50
N LEU A 210 -15.43 -12.29 -8.67
CA LEU A 210 -14.75 -11.49 -7.65
C LEU A 210 -13.32 -11.12 -8.06
N LYS A 211 -12.81 -11.69 -9.17
CA LYS A 211 -11.47 -11.44 -9.69
C LYS A 211 -11.28 -9.95 -10.03
N GLY A 212 -10.31 -9.31 -9.37
CA GLY A 212 -10.02 -7.88 -9.50
C GLY A 212 -10.91 -6.96 -8.66
N LEU A 213 -11.97 -7.48 -8.02
CA LEU A 213 -12.86 -6.73 -7.10
C LEU A 213 -12.53 -6.99 -5.63
N LEU A 214 -12.17 -8.23 -5.29
CA LEU A 214 -11.81 -8.66 -3.95
C LEU A 214 -10.38 -9.18 -3.94
N VAL A 215 -9.58 -8.70 -3.00
CA VAL A 215 -8.20 -9.17 -2.79
C VAL A 215 -7.98 -9.56 -1.34
N ARG A 216 -7.02 -10.46 -1.12
CA ARG A 216 -6.46 -10.76 0.20
C ARG A 216 -5.03 -10.20 0.25
N PRO A 217 -4.80 -9.06 0.92
CA PRO A 217 -3.46 -8.48 1.00
C PRO A 217 -2.46 -9.43 1.67
N VAL A 218 -1.21 -9.39 1.22
CA VAL A 218 -0.14 -10.30 1.67
C VAL A 218 0.30 -9.99 3.11
N ALA A 219 0.35 -8.71 3.47
CA ALA A 219 0.69 -8.24 4.81
C ALA A 219 -0.03 -6.93 5.14
N SER A 220 -0.27 -6.71 6.43
CA SER A 220 -0.79 -5.47 7.00
C SER A 220 0.34 -4.49 7.37
N PRO A 221 0.06 -3.18 7.51
CA PRO A 221 1.11 -2.15 7.61
C PRO A 221 2.11 -2.32 8.76
N GLU A 222 1.73 -2.98 9.85
CA GLU A 222 2.61 -3.27 10.98
C GLU A 222 3.84 -4.12 10.60
N TYR A 223 3.76 -4.92 9.55
CA TYR A 223 4.90 -5.68 9.02
C TYR A 223 5.95 -4.80 8.33
N ASN A 224 5.65 -3.52 8.07
CA ASN A 224 6.65 -2.54 7.61
C ASN A 224 7.41 -1.88 8.78
N THR A 225 7.22 -2.36 10.01
CA THR A 225 7.86 -1.82 11.21
C THR A 225 8.59 -2.94 11.96
N ASN A 226 9.42 -2.58 12.95
CA ASN A 226 10.03 -3.57 13.82
C ASN A 226 9.09 -4.09 14.93
N LEU A 227 7.84 -3.61 15.02
CA LEU A 227 6.93 -3.99 16.11
C LEU A 227 6.66 -5.51 16.20
N PRO A 228 6.45 -6.25 15.10
CA PRO A 228 6.39 -7.71 15.12
C PRO A 228 7.64 -8.37 15.72
N GLY A 229 8.84 -7.93 15.30
CA GLY A 229 10.10 -8.46 15.82
C GLY A 229 10.30 -8.13 17.30
N LEU A 230 9.85 -6.96 17.76
CA LEU A 230 9.85 -6.59 19.17
C LEU A 230 8.90 -7.44 20.00
N PHE A 231 7.72 -7.75 19.48
CA PHE A 231 6.79 -8.66 20.12
C PHE A 231 7.44 -10.04 20.34
N ASP A 232 8.03 -10.61 19.28
CA ASP A 232 8.67 -11.92 19.33
C ASP A 232 9.85 -11.94 20.30
N LYS A 233 10.71 -10.90 20.24
CA LYS A 233 11.86 -10.77 21.13
C LYS A 233 11.45 -10.59 22.59
N LEU A 234 10.41 -9.79 22.87
CA LEU A 234 9.89 -9.58 24.22
C LEU A 234 9.39 -10.90 24.82
N ASN A 235 8.59 -11.66 24.07
CA ASN A 235 8.05 -12.93 24.53
C ASN A 235 9.14 -14.01 24.68
N ALA A 236 10.07 -14.10 23.75
CA ALA A 236 11.21 -15.02 23.86
C ALA A 236 12.09 -14.70 25.08
N THR A 237 12.31 -13.41 25.36
CA THR A 237 13.06 -12.97 26.54
C THR A 237 12.32 -13.34 27.83
N SER A 238 11.00 -13.14 27.86
CA SER A 238 10.17 -13.56 28.99
C SER A 238 10.22 -15.07 29.20
N GLU A 239 10.10 -15.86 28.14
CA GLU A 239 10.15 -17.33 28.21
C GLU A 239 11.51 -17.82 28.73
N ALA A 240 12.62 -17.26 28.22
CA ALA A 240 13.97 -17.58 28.69
C ALA A 240 14.13 -17.24 30.19
N PHE A 241 13.68 -16.05 30.60
CA PHE A 241 13.74 -15.60 31.99
C PHE A 241 13.00 -16.55 32.94
N LEU A 242 11.78 -16.98 32.57
CA LEU A 242 10.98 -17.92 33.37
C LEU A 242 11.60 -19.33 33.41
N LYS A 243 12.17 -19.78 32.29
CA LYS A 243 12.79 -21.11 32.15
C LYS A 243 14.05 -21.28 33.00
N GLU A 244 14.80 -20.22 33.23
CA GLU A 244 15.98 -20.23 34.13
C GLU A 244 15.62 -20.38 35.62
N GLY A 245 14.32 -20.43 35.96
CA GLY A 245 13.87 -20.54 37.34
C GLY A 245 14.01 -19.25 38.13
N ASN A 246 14.27 -18.13 37.43
CA ASN A 246 14.31 -16.81 38.04
C ASN A 246 12.93 -16.52 38.65
N ALA A 247 12.93 -16.10 39.91
CA ALA A 247 11.71 -15.71 40.58
C ALA A 247 11.09 -14.53 39.82
N ALA A 248 9.88 -14.69 39.27
CA ALA A 248 9.08 -13.58 38.74
C ALA A 248 8.99 -12.48 39.81
N THR A 249 9.75 -11.40 39.61
CA THR A 249 9.65 -10.19 40.43
C THR A 249 8.51 -9.34 39.87
N GLU A 250 7.81 -8.63 40.75
CA GLU A 250 6.72 -7.74 40.34
C GLU A 250 7.20 -6.70 39.31
N ASP A 251 8.43 -6.21 39.51
CA ASP A 251 9.21 -5.33 38.66
C ASP A 251 9.36 -5.79 37.21
N PHE A 252 9.88 -7.01 37.03
CA PHE A 252 10.13 -7.57 35.71
C PHE A 252 8.82 -7.86 35.00
N PHE A 253 7.85 -8.40 35.74
CA PHE A 253 6.50 -8.66 35.22
C PHE A 253 5.80 -7.37 34.77
N SER A 254 5.84 -6.31 35.58
CA SER A 254 5.27 -4.99 35.22
C SER A 254 5.91 -4.45 33.95
N THR A 255 7.24 -4.51 33.85
CA THR A 255 7.97 -4.05 32.67
C THR A 255 7.57 -4.84 31.41
N TYR A 256 7.47 -6.16 31.54
CA TYR A 256 7.04 -7.04 30.45
C TYR A 256 5.62 -6.70 29.99
N ILE A 257 4.65 -6.62 30.91
CA ILE A 257 3.25 -6.40 30.56
C ILE A 257 3.03 -5.00 29.96
N ASP A 258 3.71 -3.98 30.47
CA ASP A 258 3.63 -2.62 29.92
C ASP A 258 4.22 -2.52 28.52
N SER A 259 5.34 -3.22 28.26
CA SER A 259 5.93 -3.29 26.93
C SER A 259 5.00 -4.00 25.95
N LEU A 260 4.41 -5.12 26.37
CA LEU A 260 3.48 -5.91 25.57
C LEU A 260 2.23 -5.10 25.19
N ARG A 261 1.66 -4.35 26.15
CA ARG A 261 0.51 -3.47 25.92
C ARG A 261 0.78 -2.44 24.85
N VAL A 262 1.93 -1.77 24.92
CA VAL A 262 2.31 -0.75 23.93
C VAL A 262 2.45 -1.39 22.55
N ILE A 263 3.21 -2.48 22.42
CA ILE A 263 3.41 -3.15 21.13
C ILE A 263 2.08 -3.61 20.53
N ARG A 264 1.22 -4.27 21.31
CA ARG A 264 -0.10 -4.73 20.86
C ARG A 264 -0.97 -3.58 20.39
N ARG A 265 -0.96 -2.45 21.11
CA ARG A 265 -1.75 -1.26 20.80
C ARG A 265 -1.29 -0.61 19.49
N GLU A 266 0.01 -0.40 19.31
CA GLU A 266 0.55 0.25 18.11
C GLU A 266 0.39 -0.64 16.86
N CYS A 267 0.62 -1.95 16.97
CA CYS A 267 0.33 -2.87 15.88
C CYS A 267 -1.16 -2.83 15.47
N PHE A 268 -2.07 -2.74 16.43
CA PHE A 268 -3.50 -2.65 16.14
C PHE A 268 -3.90 -1.31 15.47
N ALA A 269 -3.24 -0.20 15.84
CA ALA A 269 -3.44 1.07 15.15
C ALA A 269 -3.03 0.99 13.66
N LEU A 270 -1.88 0.38 13.39
CA LEU A 270 -1.39 0.15 12.02
C LEU A 270 -2.29 -0.82 11.24
N TRP A 271 -2.79 -1.85 11.91
CA TRP A 271 -3.77 -2.77 11.37
C TRP A 271 -5.02 -2.05 10.85
N LEU A 272 -5.62 -1.18 11.67
CA LEU A 272 -6.81 -0.39 11.28
C LEU A 272 -6.50 0.58 10.14
N ARG A 273 -5.28 1.16 10.12
CA ARG A 273 -4.82 1.96 8.98
C ARG A 273 -4.76 1.13 7.70
N GLY A 274 -4.32 -0.12 7.76
CA GLY A 274 -4.33 -1.05 6.64
C GLY A 274 -5.74 -1.32 6.11
N LEU A 275 -6.69 -1.59 7.01
CA LEU A 275 -8.10 -1.72 6.63
C LEU A 275 -8.62 -0.45 5.95
N SER A 276 -8.24 0.73 6.44
CA SER A 276 -8.62 2.01 5.83
C SER A 276 -8.09 2.22 4.41
N MET A 277 -7.18 1.38 3.89
CA MET A 277 -6.70 1.49 2.52
C MET A 277 -7.63 0.82 1.49
N GLY A 278 -8.43 -0.16 1.88
CA GLY A 278 -9.35 -0.88 0.99
C GLY A 278 -10.62 -0.09 0.67
N ALA A 279 -11.23 -0.32 -0.49
CA ALA A 279 -12.50 0.31 -0.87
C ALA A 279 -13.68 -0.16 -0.01
N ALA A 280 -13.65 -1.41 0.44
CA ALA A 280 -14.59 -2.02 1.37
C ALA A 280 -13.91 -3.16 2.13
N ILE A 281 -14.41 -3.49 3.32
CA ILE A 281 -13.97 -4.66 4.08
C ILE A 281 -14.97 -5.79 3.88
N VAL A 282 -14.50 -6.94 3.42
CA VAL A 282 -15.35 -8.11 3.16
C VAL A 282 -15.17 -9.13 4.27
N ASN A 283 -16.29 -9.57 4.83
CA ASN A 283 -16.38 -10.74 5.70
C ASN A 283 -16.95 -11.92 4.91
N LEU A 284 -16.12 -12.95 4.71
CA LEU A 284 -16.49 -14.19 4.01
C LEU A 284 -17.09 -15.23 4.97
N PRO A 285 -17.88 -16.20 4.46
CA PRO A 285 -18.45 -17.28 5.28
C PRO A 285 -17.40 -17.94 6.18
N GLN A 286 -17.80 -18.24 7.42
CA GLN A 286 -16.90 -18.71 8.47
C GLN A 286 -17.56 -19.77 9.35
N PHE A 287 -16.74 -20.49 10.13
CA PHE A 287 -17.26 -21.51 11.04
C PHE A 287 -18.00 -20.91 12.23
N GLY A 288 -17.51 -19.76 12.73
CA GLY A 288 -18.18 -19.00 13.77
C GLY A 288 -19.56 -18.52 13.34
N LYS A 289 -20.53 -18.59 14.25
CA LYS A 289 -21.93 -18.25 13.97
C LYS A 289 -22.28 -16.79 14.29
N GLY A 290 -21.28 -15.96 14.57
CA GLY A 290 -21.40 -14.50 14.75
C GLY A 290 -20.67 -13.71 13.66
N TYR A 291 -20.80 -12.38 13.67
CA TYR A 291 -19.94 -11.51 12.86
C TYR A 291 -18.50 -11.56 13.39
N ALA A 292 -17.52 -11.67 12.48
CA ALA A 292 -16.11 -11.62 12.86
C ALA A 292 -15.74 -10.24 13.42
N SER A 293 -14.71 -10.15 14.27
CA SER A 293 -14.18 -8.87 14.75
C SER A 293 -13.81 -7.91 13.60
N ARG A 294 -13.40 -8.47 12.46
CA ARG A 294 -13.12 -7.74 11.21
C ARG A 294 -14.27 -6.87 10.72
N VAL A 295 -15.53 -7.23 11.04
CA VAL A 295 -16.71 -6.39 10.73
C VAL A 295 -16.63 -5.10 11.53
N LEU A 296 -16.48 -5.17 12.85
CA LEU A 296 -16.36 -3.99 13.71
C LEU A 296 -15.09 -3.20 13.44
N GLU A 297 -13.96 -3.87 13.17
CA GLU A 297 -12.69 -3.23 12.79
C GLU A 297 -12.81 -2.46 11.47
N GLY A 298 -13.50 -3.02 10.47
CA GLY A 298 -13.75 -2.32 9.21
C GLY A 298 -14.64 -1.09 9.37
N MET A 299 -15.68 -1.20 10.21
CA MET A 299 -16.53 -0.06 10.58
C MET A 299 -15.73 1.00 11.35
N ALA A 300 -14.85 0.58 12.26
CA ALA A 300 -13.98 1.47 13.04
C ALA A 300 -12.95 2.18 12.17
N ALA A 301 -12.40 1.50 11.16
CA ALA A 301 -11.54 2.07 10.14
C ALA A 301 -12.27 3.02 9.17
N GLY A 302 -13.60 3.16 9.30
CA GLY A 302 -14.41 4.09 8.51
C GLY A 302 -14.63 3.63 7.06
N ARG A 303 -14.61 2.32 6.80
CA ARG A 303 -14.84 1.73 5.47
C ARG A 303 -16.19 1.01 5.40
N PRO A 304 -16.83 0.96 4.20
CA PRO A 304 -18.02 0.12 4.01
C PRO A 304 -17.69 -1.33 4.32
N VAL A 305 -18.60 -2.03 4.98
CA VAL A 305 -18.44 -3.46 5.29
C VAL A 305 -19.48 -4.26 4.53
N VAL A 306 -19.02 -5.33 3.88
CA VAL A 306 -19.86 -6.30 3.18
C VAL A 306 -19.69 -7.66 3.84
N SER A 307 -20.76 -8.23 4.38
CA SER A 307 -20.73 -9.51 5.10
C SER A 307 -21.76 -10.49 4.56
N TYR A 308 -21.48 -11.78 4.66
CA TYR A 308 -22.52 -12.77 4.41
C TYR A 308 -23.62 -12.67 5.50
N GLU A 309 -24.85 -12.99 5.11
CA GLU A 309 -26.02 -12.99 5.98
C GLU A 309 -26.00 -14.22 6.91
N ILE A 310 -26.19 -13.97 8.22
CA ILE A 310 -26.31 -15.02 9.23
C ILE A 310 -27.80 -15.18 9.56
N THR A 311 -28.46 -16.16 8.93
CA THR A 311 -29.92 -16.29 8.96
C THR A 311 -30.47 -17.01 10.20
N ASP A 312 -29.69 -17.90 10.80
CA ASP A 312 -30.11 -18.76 11.91
C ASP A 312 -29.77 -18.16 13.29
N ARG A 313 -29.34 -16.91 13.33
CA ARG A 313 -29.01 -16.12 14.53
C ARG A 313 -29.72 -14.75 14.45
N PRO A 314 -31.00 -14.66 14.87
CA PRO A 314 -31.82 -13.47 14.66
C PRO A 314 -31.33 -12.22 15.41
N ARG A 315 -30.77 -12.35 16.63
CA ARG A 315 -30.24 -11.19 17.36
C ARG A 315 -28.93 -10.72 16.75
N THR A 316 -28.06 -11.66 16.34
CA THR A 316 -26.83 -11.32 15.61
C THR A 316 -27.15 -10.57 14.31
N LYS A 317 -28.11 -11.07 13.53
CA LYS A 317 -28.56 -10.41 12.29
C LYS A 317 -29.08 -9.00 12.55
N ALA A 318 -29.81 -8.80 13.64
CA ALA A 318 -30.44 -7.52 13.97
C ALA A 318 -29.48 -6.45 14.52
N LEU A 319 -28.18 -6.75 14.67
CA LEU A 319 -27.17 -5.78 15.09
C LEU A 319 -26.99 -4.65 14.08
N PHE A 320 -27.07 -4.97 12.79
CA PHE A 320 -26.84 -4.03 11.69
C PHE A 320 -27.95 -4.16 10.65
N GLU A 321 -28.41 -3.02 10.12
CA GLU A 321 -29.44 -2.98 9.10
C GLU A 321 -28.79 -2.99 7.70
N ASP A 322 -29.20 -3.94 6.86
CA ASP A 322 -28.70 -4.09 5.49
C ASP A 322 -29.01 -2.84 4.66
N GLY A 323 -28.03 -2.36 3.89
CA GLY A 323 -28.12 -1.14 3.09
C GLY A 323 -27.94 0.16 3.88
N LYS A 324 -27.83 0.09 5.22
CA LYS A 324 -27.73 1.26 6.09
C LYS A 324 -26.40 1.34 6.83
N GLU A 325 -26.05 0.33 7.64
CA GLU A 325 -24.74 0.23 8.31
C GLU A 325 -23.82 -0.83 7.69
N ILE A 326 -24.40 -1.84 7.04
CA ILE A 326 -23.68 -2.97 6.44
C ILE A 326 -24.35 -3.36 5.11
N LEU A 327 -23.62 -4.05 4.23
CA LEU A 327 -24.22 -4.75 3.09
C LEU A 327 -24.18 -6.25 3.31
N LEU A 328 -25.33 -6.90 3.18
CA LEU A 328 -25.48 -8.34 3.36
C LEU A 328 -25.62 -9.06 2.02
N TYR A 329 -24.97 -10.22 1.89
CA TYR A 329 -25.13 -11.12 0.76
C TYR A 329 -25.39 -12.56 1.23
N LYS A 330 -26.01 -13.39 0.39
CA LYS A 330 -26.22 -14.81 0.71
C LYS A 330 -24.89 -15.57 0.69
N GLY A 331 -24.66 -16.42 1.69
CA GLY A 331 -23.39 -17.13 1.90
C GLY A 331 -22.97 -18.14 0.82
N ASP A 332 -23.74 -18.26 -0.26
CA ASP A 332 -23.53 -19.08 -1.45
C ASP A 332 -23.57 -18.26 -2.76
N ASN A 333 -23.70 -16.92 -2.68
CA ASN A 333 -23.91 -16.04 -3.84
C ASN A 333 -22.75 -15.05 -4.07
N PRO A 334 -21.70 -15.46 -4.82
CA PRO A 334 -20.56 -14.60 -5.13
C PRO A 334 -20.90 -13.43 -6.07
N TYR A 335 -21.97 -13.53 -6.87
CA TYR A 335 -22.38 -12.45 -7.77
C TYR A 335 -23.01 -11.28 -7.02
N GLN A 336 -23.79 -11.55 -5.97
CA GLN A 336 -24.34 -10.50 -5.10
C GLN A 336 -23.23 -9.76 -4.33
N LEU A 337 -22.22 -10.50 -3.85
CA LEU A 337 -21.03 -9.86 -3.26
C LEU A 337 -20.31 -8.96 -4.27
N ALA A 338 -20.12 -9.42 -5.51
CA ALA A 338 -19.52 -8.63 -6.57
C ALA A 338 -20.33 -7.36 -6.87
N GLU A 339 -21.66 -7.46 -6.93
CA GLU A 339 -22.57 -6.32 -7.14
C GLU A 339 -22.43 -5.27 -6.02
N HIS A 340 -22.40 -5.69 -4.75
CA HIS A 340 -22.20 -4.79 -3.62
C HIS A 340 -20.84 -4.07 -3.69
N ILE A 341 -19.77 -4.79 -4.02
CA ILE A 341 -18.42 -4.19 -4.18
C ILE A 341 -18.43 -3.18 -5.33
N GLN A 342 -19.01 -3.55 -6.48
CA GLN A 342 -19.10 -2.65 -7.64
C GLN A 342 -19.93 -1.40 -7.33
N ARG A 343 -21.02 -1.53 -6.59
CA ARG A 343 -21.83 -0.38 -6.17
C ARG A 343 -21.05 0.57 -5.27
N ILE A 344 -20.30 0.04 -4.30
CA ILE A 344 -19.43 0.86 -3.44
C ILE A 344 -18.40 1.62 -4.27
N LEU A 345 -17.78 0.98 -5.26
CA LEU A 345 -16.79 1.59 -6.14
C LEU A 345 -17.41 2.67 -7.07
N ARG A 346 -18.65 2.46 -7.54
CA ARG A 346 -19.34 3.38 -8.46
C ARG A 346 -20.03 4.55 -7.75
N GLU A 347 -20.43 4.40 -6.49
CA GLU A 347 -21.23 5.39 -5.74
C GLU A 347 -20.51 5.90 -4.46
N PRO A 348 -19.57 6.86 -4.56
CA PRO A 348 -18.82 7.38 -3.41
C PRO A 348 -19.68 7.95 -2.27
N ASN A 349 -20.80 8.61 -2.60
CA ASN A 349 -21.72 9.16 -1.60
C ASN A 349 -22.45 8.05 -0.83
N PHE A 350 -22.79 6.96 -1.51
CA PHE A 350 -23.39 5.78 -0.89
C PHE A 350 -22.40 5.11 0.07
N ALA A 351 -21.16 4.89 -0.40
CA ALA A 351 -20.07 4.35 0.42
C ALA A 351 -19.85 5.18 1.69
N ARG A 352 -19.71 6.51 1.54
CA ARG A 352 -19.51 7.43 2.67
C ARG A 352 -20.69 7.41 3.65
N ARG A 353 -21.93 7.34 3.16
CA ARG A 353 -23.13 7.27 4.01
C ARG A 353 -23.17 5.99 4.84
N ILE A 354 -22.92 4.83 4.22
CA ILE A 354 -22.89 3.55 4.95
C ILE A 354 -21.79 3.58 6.01
N SER A 355 -20.59 4.06 5.67
CA SER A 355 -19.49 4.18 6.63
C SER A 355 -19.80 5.13 7.79
N ALA A 356 -20.47 6.26 7.52
CA ALA A 356 -20.90 7.20 8.56
C ALA A 356 -21.89 6.57 9.54
N ASN A 357 -22.90 5.87 9.00
CA ASN A 357 -23.92 5.18 9.80
C ASN A 357 -23.30 4.06 10.62
N ALA A 358 -22.44 3.24 10.01
CA ALA A 358 -21.73 2.16 10.67
C ALA A 358 -20.86 2.67 11.82
N ARG A 359 -20.08 3.73 11.58
CA ARG A 359 -19.27 4.42 12.59
C ARG A 359 -20.14 4.93 13.76
N SER A 360 -21.26 5.57 13.45
CA SER A 360 -22.19 6.05 14.48
C SER A 360 -22.75 4.89 15.31
N LYS A 361 -23.15 3.80 14.65
CA LYS A 361 -23.70 2.61 15.29
C LYS A 361 -22.68 1.97 16.24
N ILE A 362 -21.43 1.77 15.82
CA ILE A 362 -20.41 1.19 16.70
C ILE A 362 -20.09 2.12 17.88
N LYS A 363 -19.99 3.43 17.66
CA LYS A 363 -19.70 4.39 18.73
C LYS A 363 -20.81 4.45 19.77
N SER A 364 -22.05 4.33 19.31
CA SER A 364 -23.21 4.32 20.21
C SER A 364 -23.37 3.00 20.96
N PHE A 365 -23.12 1.84 20.32
CA PHE A 365 -23.56 0.54 20.85
C PHE A 365 -22.48 -0.52 21.10
N HIS A 366 -21.33 -0.44 20.45
CA HIS A 366 -20.33 -1.53 20.43
C HIS A 366 -18.97 -1.12 21.01
N THR A 367 -18.91 -0.06 21.82
CA THR A 367 -17.67 0.35 22.48
C THR A 367 -17.31 -0.58 23.63
N THR A 368 -16.03 -0.92 23.79
CA THR A 368 -15.57 -1.78 24.87
C THR A 368 -15.89 -1.19 26.25
N GLU A 369 -15.77 0.13 26.40
CA GLU A 369 -16.07 0.90 27.60
C GLU A 369 -17.53 0.72 28.02
N ARG A 370 -18.46 0.68 27.06
CA ARG A 370 -19.88 0.45 27.31
C ARG A 370 -20.15 -1.02 27.66
N LEU A 371 -19.54 -1.96 26.95
CA LEU A 371 -19.75 -3.38 27.25
C LEU A 371 -19.25 -3.74 28.65
N VAL A 372 -18.05 -3.31 29.01
CA VAL A 372 -17.50 -3.57 30.36
C VAL A 372 -18.45 -3.05 31.42
N ARG A 373 -19.01 -1.84 31.23
CA ARG A 373 -20.05 -1.29 32.11
C ARG A 373 -21.26 -2.22 32.20
N GLN A 374 -21.78 -2.69 31.07
CA GLN A 374 -22.93 -3.59 31.03
C GLN A 374 -22.67 -4.93 31.73
N ILE A 375 -21.49 -5.52 31.55
CA ILE A 375 -21.12 -6.77 32.24
C ILE A 375 -21.04 -6.52 33.75
N LEU A 376 -20.45 -5.41 34.19
CA LEU A 376 -20.38 -5.03 35.61
C LEU A 376 -21.78 -4.83 36.21
N ASP A 377 -22.65 -4.08 35.53
CA ASP A 377 -24.04 -3.87 35.94
C ASP A 377 -24.81 -5.20 36.02
N TRP A 378 -24.57 -6.10 35.07
CA TRP A 378 -25.21 -7.43 35.01
C TRP A 378 -24.79 -8.32 36.19
N VAL A 379 -23.51 -8.31 36.55
CA VAL A 379 -23.00 -9.05 37.72
C VAL A 379 -23.58 -8.52 39.03
N GLU A 380 -23.77 -7.20 39.14
CA GLU A 380 -24.30 -6.54 40.34
C GLU A 380 -25.82 -6.77 40.52
N ASN A 381 -26.58 -6.78 39.42
CA ASN A 381 -28.04 -6.90 39.44
C ASN A 381 -28.49 -8.37 39.52
N ARG A 382 -28.72 -8.86 40.76
CA ARG A 382 -29.03 -10.27 41.05
C ARG A 382 -30.33 -10.82 40.43
N GLU A 383 -31.21 -10.00 39.84
CA GLU A 383 -32.57 -10.39 39.42
C GLU A 383 -32.84 -10.46 37.90
N ILE A 384 -31.88 -10.19 37.01
CA ILE A 384 -32.18 -10.21 35.56
C ILE A 384 -31.86 -11.59 34.96
N ASN A 385 -32.79 -12.54 35.15
CA ASN A 385 -32.94 -13.71 34.29
C ASN A 385 -34.01 -13.43 33.23
N SER A 386 -33.75 -12.48 32.33
CA SER A 386 -34.48 -12.35 31.06
C SER A 386 -33.86 -11.22 30.24
N SER A 387 -33.39 -11.56 29.03
CA SER A 387 -33.22 -10.66 27.89
C SER A 387 -32.76 -9.22 28.22
N LEU A 388 -31.47 -9.01 28.53
CA LEU A 388 -30.84 -7.69 28.38
C LEU A 388 -30.75 -7.24 26.90
N THR A 389 -31.41 -7.97 25.99
CA THR A 389 -31.53 -7.73 24.56
C THR A 389 -32.54 -6.64 24.17
N ALA A 390 -33.29 -6.05 25.10
CA ALA A 390 -34.22 -4.96 24.79
C ALA A 390 -33.56 -3.58 24.59
N TYR A 391 -32.36 -3.33 25.15
CA TYR A 391 -31.72 -2.00 25.04
C TYR A 391 -31.02 -1.74 23.70
N ASN A 392 -30.81 -2.77 22.87
CA ASN A 392 -30.14 -2.64 21.57
C ASN A 392 -31.07 -2.87 20.36
N LEU A 393 -32.30 -3.40 20.55
CA LEU A 393 -33.16 -3.85 19.45
C LEU A 393 -34.46 -3.06 19.25
N GLN A 394 -34.89 -2.22 20.19
CA GLN A 394 -36.03 -1.33 19.98
C GLN A 394 -35.57 0.13 19.91
N GLY A 395 -35.56 0.66 18.69
CA GLY A 395 -35.46 2.10 18.42
C GLY A 395 -36.71 2.84 18.90
N ASN A 396 -36.91 2.92 20.21
CA ASN A 396 -37.89 3.84 20.78
C ASN A 396 -37.25 5.21 20.98
N GLN A 397 -37.87 6.17 20.30
CA GLN A 397 -37.64 7.59 20.36
C GLN A 397 -37.70 8.08 21.82
N THR A 398 -36.54 8.30 22.41
CA THR A 398 -36.35 9.45 23.29
C THR A 398 -35.11 10.15 22.76
N GLN A 399 -35.30 11.34 22.20
CA GLN A 399 -34.20 12.24 21.86
C GLN A 399 -33.26 12.31 23.07
N PRO A 400 -31.98 11.92 22.95
CA PRO A 400 -30.97 12.43 23.85
C PRO A 400 -30.67 13.87 23.42
N ASP A 401 -30.51 14.76 24.39
CA ASP A 401 -30.22 16.19 24.24
C ASP A 401 -28.98 16.46 23.36
N HIS A 402 -29.15 16.45 22.03
CA HIS A 402 -28.08 16.54 21.04
C HIS A 402 -27.35 17.90 20.97
N VAL A 403 -27.73 18.87 21.81
CA VAL A 403 -27.08 20.18 21.88
C VAL A 403 -26.04 20.26 23.00
N GLN A 404 -26.08 19.40 24.02
CA GLN A 404 -25.10 19.43 25.13
C GLN A 404 -23.87 18.54 24.87
N ASP A 405 -24.06 17.37 24.23
CA ASP A 405 -22.97 16.41 23.97
C ASP A 405 -21.91 16.93 23.00
N ASN A 406 -22.30 17.70 21.97
CA ASN A 406 -21.35 18.32 21.05
C ASN A 406 -20.52 19.44 21.71
N LYS A 407 -21.07 20.12 22.73
CA LYS A 407 -20.35 21.17 23.46
C LYS A 407 -19.23 20.63 24.36
N MET A 408 -19.42 19.43 24.92
CA MET A 408 -18.40 18.77 25.75
C MET A 408 -17.21 18.22 24.96
N LEU A 409 -17.42 17.81 23.71
CA LEU A 409 -16.43 17.11 22.87
C LEU A 409 -15.24 17.98 22.43
N LEU A 410 -15.45 19.29 22.21
CA LEU A 410 -14.36 20.21 21.87
C LEU A 410 -13.42 20.44 23.06
N MET A 411 -14.00 20.76 24.22
CA MET A 411 -13.28 21.15 25.43
C MET A 411 -12.42 20.01 26.03
N ARG A 412 -12.82 18.74 25.82
CA ARG A 412 -12.03 17.55 26.20
C ARG A 412 -10.66 17.48 25.53
N ASN A 413 -10.43 18.23 24.45
CA ASN A 413 -9.12 18.29 23.79
C ASN A 413 -8.16 19.30 24.43
N PHE A 414 -8.64 20.18 25.32
CA PHE A 414 -7.85 21.27 25.91
C PHE A 414 -7.39 20.96 27.34
N TYR A 415 -8.24 20.31 28.15
CA TYR A 415 -8.00 19.99 29.56
C TYR A 415 -8.75 18.70 29.96
N GLY A 416 -8.30 18.02 31.01
CA GLY A 416 -8.87 16.77 31.53
C GLY A 416 -9.33 16.83 33.01
N PRO A 417 -9.81 15.71 33.57
CA PRO A 417 -10.26 15.66 34.96
C PRO A 417 -9.12 15.99 35.95
N GLY A 418 -9.38 16.91 36.87
CA GLY A 418 -8.41 17.38 37.87
C GLY A 418 -7.54 18.57 37.42
N ASP A 419 -7.49 18.88 36.12
CA ASP A 419 -6.72 20.01 35.61
C ASP A 419 -7.31 21.35 36.06
N ILE A 420 -6.45 22.36 36.21
CA ILE A 420 -6.87 23.71 36.58
C ILE A 420 -7.31 24.48 35.33
N VAL A 421 -8.51 25.05 35.38
CA VAL A 421 -9.05 25.92 34.33
C VAL A 421 -9.36 27.29 34.91
N PHE A 422 -8.91 28.36 34.24
CA PHE A 422 -9.29 29.73 34.58
C PHE A 422 -10.45 30.17 33.69
N ASP A 423 -11.56 30.55 34.32
CA ASP A 423 -12.75 31.12 33.69
C ASP A 423 -12.75 32.62 34.00
N ILE A 424 -12.23 33.44 33.08
CA ILE A 424 -12.06 34.88 33.26
C ILE A 424 -13.22 35.60 32.58
N GLY A 425 -13.94 36.41 33.36
CA GLY A 425 -15.28 36.89 33.00
C GLY A 425 -16.29 35.75 33.12
N ALA A 426 -16.29 35.08 34.27
CA ALA A 426 -17.16 33.91 34.51
C ALA A 426 -18.65 34.28 34.56
N ASN A 427 -18.99 35.56 34.80
CA ASN A 427 -20.35 36.06 34.89
C ASN A 427 -21.19 35.20 35.87
N VAL A 428 -22.29 34.58 35.41
CA VAL A 428 -23.14 33.69 36.21
C VAL A 428 -22.76 32.21 36.12
N GLY A 429 -21.65 31.89 35.45
CA GLY A 429 -21.00 30.58 35.45
C GLY A 429 -21.51 29.57 34.42
N ASP A 430 -22.04 30.02 33.29
CA ASP A 430 -22.59 29.12 32.28
C ASP A 430 -21.50 28.27 31.61
N LYS A 431 -20.31 28.84 31.38
CA LYS A 431 -19.12 28.09 30.92
C LYS A 431 -18.48 27.27 32.06
N THR A 432 -18.52 27.77 33.30
CA THR A 432 -18.05 27.07 34.50
C THR A 432 -18.66 25.68 34.65
N TYR A 433 -19.97 25.53 34.41
CA TYR A 433 -20.65 24.22 34.43
C TYR A 433 -19.99 23.22 33.47
N MET A 434 -19.67 23.66 32.25
CA MET A 434 -19.05 22.80 31.24
C MET A 434 -17.64 22.36 31.62
N PHE A 435 -16.87 23.25 32.26
CA PHE A 435 -15.54 22.90 32.79
C PHE A 435 -15.64 21.81 33.88
N LEU A 436 -16.65 21.88 34.75
CA LEU A 436 -16.86 20.93 35.85
C LEU A 436 -17.37 19.55 35.43
N GLU A 437 -18.20 19.48 34.39
CA GLU A 437 -18.67 18.22 33.79
C GLU A 437 -17.51 17.39 33.21
N ASN A 438 -16.47 18.05 32.70
CA ASN A 438 -15.22 17.42 32.27
C ASN A 438 -14.23 17.15 33.43
N GLY A 439 -14.67 17.35 34.69
CA GLY A 439 -13.91 17.00 35.89
C GLY A 439 -12.83 18.00 36.30
N ALA A 440 -12.75 19.18 35.68
CA ALA A 440 -11.73 20.19 35.99
C ALA A 440 -11.92 20.84 37.37
N LYS A 441 -10.84 21.41 37.90
CA LYS A 441 -10.87 22.38 39.00
C LYS A 441 -10.92 23.78 38.39
N VAL A 442 -11.97 24.55 38.68
CA VAL A 442 -12.25 25.82 37.99
C VAL A 442 -12.02 27.01 38.91
N ILE A 443 -11.23 27.97 38.46
CA ILE A 443 -11.02 29.25 39.14
C ILE A 443 -11.78 30.33 38.34
N CYS A 444 -12.88 30.82 38.92
CA CYS A 444 -13.76 31.81 38.30
C CYS A 444 -13.36 33.21 38.74
N PHE A 445 -12.97 34.06 37.80
CA PHE A 445 -12.68 35.47 38.03
C PHE A 445 -13.84 36.31 37.51
N GLU A 446 -14.50 37.04 38.41
CA GLU A 446 -15.65 37.88 38.08
C GLU A 446 -15.66 39.13 38.99
N PRO A 447 -15.45 40.35 38.46
CA PRO A 447 -15.42 41.57 39.27
C PRO A 447 -16.79 42.05 39.76
N GLN A 448 -17.91 41.63 39.15
CA GLN A 448 -19.24 42.09 39.56
C GLN A 448 -19.76 41.34 40.79
N SER A 449 -19.97 42.07 41.88
CA SER A 449 -20.46 41.49 43.15
C SER A 449 -21.81 40.77 43.03
N ASP A 450 -22.69 41.23 42.14
CA ASP A 450 -23.99 40.57 41.93
C ASP A 450 -23.84 39.22 41.19
N CYS A 451 -22.90 39.13 40.24
CA CYS A 451 -22.57 37.89 39.54
C CYS A 451 -21.84 36.91 40.47
N THR A 452 -20.90 37.37 41.30
CA THR A 452 -20.22 36.49 42.28
C THR A 452 -21.17 35.94 43.33
N LYS A 453 -22.20 36.69 43.77
CA LYS A 453 -23.27 36.17 44.64
C LYS A 453 -24.01 35.00 43.97
N ILE A 454 -24.29 35.10 42.67
CA ILE A 454 -24.94 34.03 41.89
C ILE A 454 -24.00 32.83 41.76
N LEU A 455 -22.73 33.04 41.41
CA LEU A 455 -21.72 31.98 41.34
C LEU A 455 -21.58 31.25 42.69
N ARG A 456 -21.53 31.98 43.81
CA ARG A 456 -21.43 31.39 45.16
C ARG A 456 -22.67 30.58 45.50
N LYS A 457 -23.85 31.03 45.08
CA LYS A 457 -25.09 30.27 45.24
C LYS A 457 -25.11 28.99 44.39
N LYS A 458 -24.62 29.03 43.14
CA LYS A 458 -24.59 27.88 42.22
C LYS A 458 -23.52 26.86 42.60
N TYR A 459 -22.29 27.32 42.88
CA TYR A 459 -21.10 26.48 42.95
C TYR A 459 -20.34 26.55 44.27
N GLY A 460 -20.75 27.38 45.24
CA GLY A 460 -20.00 27.60 46.49
C GLY A 460 -19.82 26.36 47.37
N ASN A 461 -20.60 25.30 47.14
CA ASN A 461 -20.47 24.00 47.83
C ASN A 461 -19.59 22.99 47.07
N ASP A 462 -19.24 23.25 45.80
CA ASP A 462 -18.36 22.36 45.03
C ASP A 462 -16.89 22.69 45.33
N LYS A 463 -16.19 21.74 45.95
CA LYS A 463 -14.77 21.90 46.35
C LYS A 463 -13.82 22.08 45.16
N ARG A 464 -14.28 21.82 43.94
CA ARG A 464 -13.51 22.02 42.70
C ARG A 464 -13.60 23.45 42.17
N VAL A 465 -14.48 24.30 42.70
CA VAL A 465 -14.67 25.68 42.24
C VAL A 465 -14.11 26.68 43.23
N VAL A 466 -13.34 27.65 42.74
CA VAL A 466 -12.89 28.82 43.51
C VAL A 466 -13.42 30.08 42.83
N ILE A 467 -14.12 30.92 43.59
CA ILE A 467 -14.73 32.15 43.07
C ILE A 467 -13.95 33.36 43.61
N VAL A 468 -13.41 34.15 42.69
CA VAL A 468 -12.55 35.30 42.96
C VAL A 468 -13.25 36.56 42.47
N GLU A 469 -13.63 37.44 43.41
CA GLU A 469 -14.31 38.71 43.13
C GLU A 469 -13.29 39.80 42.77
N LYS A 470 -12.57 39.60 41.65
CA LYS A 470 -11.54 40.49 41.11
C LYS A 470 -11.54 40.44 39.59
N GLY A 471 -11.18 41.55 38.95
CA GLY A 471 -10.89 41.60 37.52
C GLY A 471 -9.44 41.26 37.21
N LEU A 472 -9.12 41.04 35.93
CA LEU A 472 -7.76 40.77 35.46
C LEU A 472 -7.29 41.92 34.55
N ALA A 473 -6.01 42.31 34.64
CA ALA A 473 -5.44 43.42 33.87
C ALA A 473 -3.91 43.26 33.66
N ASP A 474 -3.28 44.26 33.04
CA ASP A 474 -1.84 44.32 32.77
C ASP A 474 -0.99 44.62 34.03
N LYS A 475 -1.63 45.13 35.10
CA LYS A 475 -1.02 45.40 36.40
C LYS A 475 -2.02 45.27 37.54
N ASN A 476 -1.52 44.98 38.74
CA ASN A 476 -2.35 45.00 39.94
C ASN A 476 -2.80 46.42 40.29
N GLY A 477 -4.01 46.54 40.82
CA GLY A 477 -4.51 47.83 41.30
C GLY A 477 -6.02 47.83 41.45
N LYS A 478 -6.60 49.02 41.27
CA LYS A 478 -8.04 49.20 41.21
C LYS A 478 -8.42 49.83 39.88
N MET A 479 -9.52 49.37 39.30
CA MET A 479 -10.06 49.90 38.06
C MET A 479 -11.56 50.13 38.18
N LEU A 480 -12.05 51.09 37.40
CA LEU A 480 -13.45 51.42 37.37
C LEU A 480 -14.17 50.56 36.32
N LEU A 481 -15.00 49.62 36.77
CA LEU A 481 -15.85 48.81 35.89
C LEU A 481 -17.08 49.63 35.49
N SER A 482 -17.36 49.76 34.20
CA SER A 482 -18.62 50.33 33.71
C SER A 482 -19.69 49.23 33.73
N VAL A 483 -20.72 49.38 34.56
CA VAL A 483 -21.77 48.37 34.74
C VAL A 483 -23.03 48.79 34.00
N CYS A 484 -23.56 47.89 33.18
CA CYS A 484 -24.85 48.02 32.53
C CYS A 484 -25.88 47.21 33.32
N SER A 485 -26.70 47.86 34.16
CA SER A 485 -27.70 47.14 34.97
C SER A 485 -28.81 46.51 34.12
N GLN A 486 -28.96 46.92 32.85
CA GLN A 486 -29.92 46.33 31.89
C GLN A 486 -29.43 45.00 31.30
N ALA A 487 -28.12 44.78 31.23
CA ALA A 487 -27.49 43.58 30.70
C ALA A 487 -26.12 43.36 31.37
N ASN A 488 -26.07 42.45 32.33
CA ASN A 488 -24.85 42.19 33.10
C ASN A 488 -23.72 41.61 32.23
N THR A 489 -24.05 40.86 31.17
CA THR A 489 -23.08 40.25 30.25
C THR A 489 -22.16 41.26 29.61
N ILE A 490 -22.63 42.48 29.28
CA ILE A 490 -21.84 43.43 28.47
C ILE A 490 -20.99 44.41 29.30
N SER A 491 -20.88 44.21 30.61
CA SER A 491 -20.16 45.15 31.49
C SER A 491 -18.64 45.04 31.32
N THR A 492 -17.95 46.19 31.27
CA THR A 492 -16.58 46.22 30.74
C THR A 492 -15.68 47.27 31.40
N PHE A 493 -14.36 47.06 31.31
CA PHE A 493 -13.33 48.08 31.58
C PHE A 493 -12.98 48.93 30.33
N SER A 494 -13.52 48.58 29.16
CA SER A 494 -13.19 49.19 27.87
C SER A 494 -14.14 50.35 27.51
N ASP A 495 -13.59 51.56 27.40
CA ASP A 495 -14.36 52.72 26.91
C ASP A 495 -14.76 52.62 25.43
N GLU A 496 -14.08 51.78 24.65
CA GLU A 496 -14.32 51.57 23.23
C GLU A 496 -15.50 50.60 23.00
N TRP A 497 -15.64 49.58 23.85
CA TRP A 497 -16.76 48.63 23.82
C TRP A 497 -18.12 49.33 24.01
N LYS A 498 -18.13 50.40 24.83
CA LYS A 498 -19.31 51.27 25.04
C LYS A 498 -19.70 52.08 23.80
N LYS A 499 -18.87 52.14 22.76
CA LYS A 499 -19.08 52.95 21.55
C LYS A 499 -19.34 52.11 20.29
N GLY A 500 -19.19 50.79 20.37
CA GLY A 500 -19.48 49.84 19.28
C GLY A 500 -20.95 49.45 19.20
N ARG A 501 -21.22 48.15 19.00
CA ARG A 501 -22.59 47.59 18.94
C ARG A 501 -23.46 47.81 20.18
N PHE A 502 -22.89 48.29 21.28
CA PHE A 502 -23.58 48.56 22.54
C PHE A 502 -23.70 50.05 22.89
N ALA A 503 -23.49 50.95 21.92
CA ALA A 503 -23.59 52.39 22.12
C ALA A 503 -24.96 52.87 22.65
N ASP A 504 -26.02 52.14 22.33
CA ASP A 504 -27.40 52.48 22.72
C ASP A 504 -27.79 51.97 24.13
N TYR A 505 -26.90 51.26 24.83
CA TYR A 505 -27.15 50.77 26.19
C TYR A 505 -26.86 51.84 27.25
N THR A 506 -27.61 51.80 28.35
CA THR A 506 -27.42 52.72 29.48
C THR A 506 -26.41 52.14 30.49
N TRP A 507 -25.24 52.77 30.58
CA TRP A 507 -24.18 52.46 31.55
C TRP A 507 -24.44 53.23 32.84
N ASP A 508 -25.33 52.71 33.67
CA ASP A 508 -25.95 53.44 34.78
C ASP A 508 -25.14 53.40 36.09
N LYS A 509 -24.11 52.57 36.17
CA LYS A 509 -23.25 52.42 37.37
C LYS A 509 -21.78 52.31 37.00
N SER A 510 -20.93 52.67 37.97
CA SER A 510 -19.50 52.42 37.88
C SER A 510 -18.93 51.99 39.23
N ASP A 511 -18.37 50.79 39.27
CA ASP A 511 -17.86 50.19 40.50
C ASP A 511 -16.33 50.17 40.48
N GLU A 512 -15.70 50.62 41.57
CA GLU A 512 -14.26 50.48 41.75
C GLU A 512 -13.96 49.05 42.21
N VAL A 513 -13.30 48.27 41.34
CA VAL A 513 -13.01 46.85 41.56
C VAL A 513 -11.51 46.60 41.59
N GLU A 514 -11.08 45.65 42.40
CA GLU A 514 -9.68 45.23 42.45
C GLU A 514 -9.36 44.42 41.20
N VAL A 515 -8.19 44.69 40.59
CA VAL A 515 -7.66 43.94 39.46
C VAL A 515 -6.30 43.35 39.79
N ILE A 516 -6.03 42.15 39.30
CA ILE A 516 -4.74 41.47 39.41
C ILE A 516 -4.21 41.05 38.02
N THR A 517 -2.94 40.70 37.92
CA THR A 517 -2.37 40.14 36.68
C THR A 517 -2.69 38.66 36.52
N LEU A 518 -2.65 38.16 35.28
CA LEU A 518 -2.74 36.72 34.99
C LEU A 518 -1.59 35.95 35.66
N ASP A 519 -0.39 36.52 35.70
CA ASP A 519 0.75 35.94 36.41
C ASP A 519 0.51 35.81 37.93
N ASP A 520 -0.07 36.82 38.58
CA ASP A 520 -0.40 36.75 40.01
C ASP A 520 -1.53 35.76 40.30
N ALA A 521 -2.51 35.66 39.40
CA ALA A 521 -3.55 34.64 39.45
C ALA A 521 -2.94 33.22 39.34
N ILE A 522 -2.02 33.01 38.39
CA ILE A 522 -1.30 31.73 38.23
C ILE A 522 -0.46 31.42 39.48
N HIS A 523 0.23 32.42 40.03
CA HIS A 523 1.03 32.27 41.24
C HIS A 523 0.18 31.85 42.45
N THR A 524 -1.02 32.44 42.58
CA THR A 524 -1.90 32.24 43.73
C THR A 524 -2.72 30.95 43.63
N TYR A 525 -3.26 30.64 42.45
CA TYR A 525 -4.27 29.59 42.27
C TYR A 525 -3.75 28.35 41.53
N GLY A 526 -2.51 28.39 41.02
CA GLY A 526 -1.85 27.30 40.31
C GLY A 526 -1.83 27.49 38.79
N PHE A 527 -0.98 26.72 38.12
CA PHE A 527 -0.78 26.80 36.67
C PHE A 527 -1.96 26.17 35.91
N PRO A 528 -2.69 26.92 35.07
CA PRO A 528 -3.86 26.41 34.35
C PRO A 528 -3.47 25.66 33.08
N GLN A 529 -4.19 24.56 32.82
CA GLN A 529 -4.10 23.81 31.57
C GLN A 529 -4.87 24.52 30.44
N TYR A 530 -5.91 25.29 30.80
CA TYR A 530 -6.71 26.09 29.89
C TYR A 530 -7.12 27.43 30.53
N ILE A 531 -7.03 28.52 29.77
CA ILE A 531 -7.57 29.83 30.16
C ILE A 531 -8.64 30.25 29.14
N LYS A 532 -9.84 30.57 29.62
CA LYS A 532 -10.88 31.27 28.85
C LYS A 532 -10.89 32.73 29.26
N ILE A 533 -10.79 33.63 28.28
CA ILE A 533 -10.81 35.08 28.46
C ILE A 533 -11.99 35.67 27.69
N ASP A 534 -12.89 36.32 28.38
CA ASP A 534 -14.10 36.88 27.79
C ASP A 534 -14.52 38.01 28.72
N VAL A 535 -13.97 39.19 28.45
CA VAL A 535 -14.02 40.35 29.35
C VAL A 535 -14.51 41.58 28.59
N GLU A 536 -15.32 41.33 27.56
CA GLU A 536 -16.12 42.33 26.86
C GLU A 536 -15.25 43.47 26.31
N GLY A 537 -14.26 43.12 25.49
CA GLY A 537 -13.41 44.09 24.78
C GLY A 537 -12.18 44.54 25.56
N PHE A 538 -11.81 43.85 26.64
CA PHE A 538 -10.63 44.12 27.46
C PHE A 538 -9.58 42.98 27.44
N GLU A 539 -9.69 42.07 26.45
CA GLU A 539 -8.90 40.83 26.33
C GLU A 539 -7.39 41.14 26.21
N TYR A 540 -7.03 42.18 25.45
CA TYR A 540 -5.64 42.55 25.21
C TYR A 540 -4.90 42.94 26.50
N GLN A 541 -5.54 43.71 27.38
CA GLN A 541 -4.97 44.13 28.65
C GLN A 541 -4.85 42.96 29.62
N VAL A 542 -5.84 42.06 29.66
CA VAL A 542 -5.74 40.80 30.41
C VAL A 542 -4.54 39.97 29.94
N LEU A 543 -4.38 39.81 28.62
CA LEU A 543 -3.26 39.07 28.02
C LEU A 543 -1.91 39.72 28.32
N CYS A 544 -1.82 41.04 28.38
CA CYS A 544 -0.58 41.73 28.76
C CYS A 544 -0.13 41.43 30.20
N GLY A 545 -1.04 40.96 31.06
CA GLY A 545 -0.72 40.47 32.40
C GLY A 545 -0.18 39.03 32.45
N LEU A 546 0.01 38.37 31.30
CA LEU A 546 0.55 37.02 31.18
C LEU A 546 1.97 37.05 30.60
N SER A 547 2.99 36.71 31.40
CA SER A 547 4.38 36.70 30.92
C SER A 547 4.85 35.36 30.37
N LYS A 548 4.09 34.28 30.62
CA LYS A 548 4.44 32.92 30.19
C LYS A 548 3.27 32.24 29.49
N PRO A 549 3.53 31.49 28.41
CA PRO A 549 2.47 30.80 27.69
C PRO A 549 1.86 29.66 28.53
N VAL A 550 0.55 29.48 28.38
CA VAL A 550 -0.22 28.32 28.87
C VAL A 550 -0.55 27.37 27.72
N PRO A 551 -0.77 26.06 27.95
CA PRO A 551 -0.94 25.10 26.87
C PRO A 551 -2.03 25.47 25.85
N TYR A 552 -3.16 25.95 26.34
CA TYR A 552 -4.28 26.39 25.53
C TYR A 552 -4.91 27.64 26.14
N LEU A 553 -5.29 28.60 25.30
CA LEU A 553 -6.20 29.67 25.70
C LEU A 553 -7.22 29.98 24.61
N SER A 554 -8.34 30.56 25.00
CA SER A 554 -9.28 31.21 24.10
C SER A 554 -9.56 32.64 24.55
N PHE A 555 -9.83 33.50 23.58
CA PHE A 555 -10.37 34.83 23.85
C PHE A 555 -11.44 35.22 22.83
N GLU A 556 -12.44 35.98 23.28
CA GLU A 556 -13.53 36.45 22.42
C GLU A 556 -13.01 37.45 21.38
N PHE A 557 -13.58 37.42 20.17
CA PHE A 557 -13.40 38.45 19.16
C PHE A 557 -14.72 38.86 18.52
N THR A 558 -14.79 40.12 18.10
CA THR A 558 -15.85 40.64 17.23
C THR A 558 -15.22 41.26 15.98
N ILE A 559 -15.91 41.18 14.84
CA ILE A 559 -15.38 41.65 13.56
C ILE A 559 -15.20 43.18 13.54
N GLU A 560 -16.02 43.93 14.28
CA GLU A 560 -15.94 45.39 14.42
C GLU A 560 -14.66 45.85 15.16
N PHE A 561 -14.08 44.98 15.99
CA PHE A 561 -12.83 45.23 16.72
C PHE A 561 -11.71 44.25 16.30
N LEU A 562 -11.69 43.82 15.04
CA LEU A 562 -10.70 42.84 14.55
C LEU A 562 -9.24 43.29 14.75
N ASP A 563 -8.96 44.60 14.75
CA ASP A 563 -7.63 45.13 15.06
C ASP A 563 -7.20 44.84 16.51
N ARG A 564 -8.14 44.76 17.46
CA ARG A 564 -7.88 44.31 18.83
C ARG A 564 -7.57 42.81 18.86
N ALA A 565 -8.33 42.00 18.13
CA ALA A 565 -8.01 40.58 18.00
C ALA A 565 -6.62 40.35 17.39
N LYS A 566 -6.21 41.16 16.40
CA LYS A 566 -4.83 41.15 15.86
C LYS A 566 -3.80 41.54 16.91
N GLN A 567 -4.08 42.50 17.79
CA GLN A 567 -3.20 42.86 18.90
C GLN A 567 -3.06 41.70 19.90
N CYS A 568 -4.15 41.02 20.25
CA CYS A 568 -4.14 39.82 21.10
C CYS A 568 -3.29 38.71 20.47
N VAL A 569 -3.55 38.35 19.21
CA VAL A 569 -2.75 37.33 18.49
C VAL A 569 -1.28 37.74 18.40
N SER A 570 -0.97 39.00 18.09
CA SER A 570 0.41 39.50 18.03
C SER A 570 1.12 39.42 19.39
N HIS A 571 0.39 39.64 20.49
CA HIS A 571 0.93 39.47 21.83
C HIS A 571 1.20 37.99 22.13
N LEU A 572 0.27 37.11 21.80
CA LEU A 572 0.44 35.66 21.94
C LEU A 572 1.61 35.12 21.09
N GLU A 573 1.80 35.62 19.87
CA GLU A 573 2.98 35.27 19.05
C GLU A 573 4.29 35.68 19.73
N LYS A 574 4.34 36.83 20.42
CA LYS A 574 5.51 37.24 21.22
C LYS A 574 5.75 36.30 22.41
N LEU A 575 4.69 35.73 22.99
CA LEU A 575 4.77 34.70 24.03
C LEU A 575 5.10 33.30 23.46
N GLY A 576 5.18 33.16 22.13
CA GLY A 576 5.63 31.95 21.42
C GLY A 576 4.53 31.06 20.87
N TYR A 577 3.27 31.50 20.85
CA TYR A 577 2.18 30.80 20.17
C TYR A 577 2.38 30.87 18.65
N LYS A 578 2.24 29.72 17.96
CA LYS A 578 2.43 29.63 16.50
C LYS A 578 1.17 29.23 15.74
N PHE A 579 0.16 28.74 16.46
CA PHE A 579 -0.96 28.01 15.89
C PHE A 579 -2.27 28.48 16.50
N PHE A 580 -3.20 28.85 15.62
CA PHE A 580 -4.48 29.44 15.99
C PHE A 580 -5.63 28.73 15.26
N ASN A 581 -6.82 28.81 15.85
CA ASN A 581 -8.08 28.38 15.26
C ASN A 581 -9.20 29.28 15.82
N PHE A 582 -10.44 29.14 15.36
CA PHE A 582 -11.55 29.94 15.87
C PHE A 582 -12.88 29.18 15.82
N SER A 583 -13.84 29.58 16.65
CA SER A 583 -15.25 29.18 16.59
C SER A 583 -16.11 30.37 16.15
N GLU A 584 -17.34 30.09 15.70
CA GLU A 584 -18.34 31.10 15.33
C GLU A 584 -19.44 31.17 16.38
N GLY A 585 -19.66 32.36 16.95
CA GLY A 585 -20.61 32.60 18.03
C GLY A 585 -20.46 31.59 19.19
N GLU A 586 -21.59 31.08 19.67
CA GLU A 586 -21.63 30.05 20.72
C GLU A 586 -21.42 28.60 20.21
N ILE A 587 -21.05 28.41 18.94
CA ILE A 587 -20.88 27.09 18.34
C ILE A 587 -19.60 26.43 18.85
N SER A 588 -19.72 25.26 19.46
CA SER A 588 -18.61 24.55 20.09
C SER A 588 -17.83 23.65 19.11
N GLN A 589 -17.46 24.22 17.97
CA GLN A 589 -16.62 23.55 16.97
C GLN A 589 -15.61 24.53 16.39
N LEU A 590 -14.36 24.09 16.25
CA LEU A 590 -13.35 24.84 15.52
C LEU A 590 -13.68 24.84 14.02
N VAL A 591 -13.68 26.02 13.42
CA VAL A 591 -14.05 26.24 12.01
C VAL A 591 -12.99 25.69 11.07
N LEU A 592 -11.71 25.77 11.44
CA LEU A 592 -10.62 25.26 10.61
C LEU A 592 -10.32 23.81 10.97
N SER A 593 -10.17 22.97 9.94
CA SER A 593 -9.80 21.55 10.06
C SER A 593 -8.40 21.33 10.63
N GLU A 594 -7.55 22.35 10.56
CA GLU A 594 -6.18 22.36 11.09
C GLU A 594 -5.93 23.62 11.91
N TRP A 595 -4.97 23.56 12.83
CA TRP A 595 -4.48 24.77 13.47
C TRP A 595 -3.55 25.51 12.51
N VAL A 596 -3.80 26.79 12.27
CA VAL A 596 -3.13 27.57 11.22
C VAL A 596 -2.29 28.71 11.80
N PRO A 597 -1.28 29.22 11.07
CA PRO A 597 -0.62 30.47 11.43
C PRO A 597 -1.57 31.67 11.42
N SER A 598 -1.26 32.71 12.20
CA SER A 598 -2.07 33.95 12.33
C SER A 598 -2.44 34.59 10.99
N LYS A 599 -1.51 34.60 10.02
CA LYS A 599 -1.75 35.12 8.66
C LYS A 599 -2.89 34.41 7.95
N THR A 600 -3.01 33.09 8.13
CA THR A 600 -4.08 32.29 7.52
C THR A 600 -5.40 32.47 8.28
N LEU A 601 -5.35 32.58 9.61
CA LEU A 601 -6.50 32.90 10.45
C LEU A 601 -7.16 34.21 10.00
N PHE A 602 -6.40 35.32 9.97
CA PHE A 602 -6.96 36.63 9.63
C PHE A 602 -7.40 36.74 8.18
N LYS A 603 -6.69 36.09 7.24
CA LYS A 603 -7.16 35.99 5.85
C LYS A 603 -8.55 35.34 5.74
N LYS A 604 -8.93 34.47 6.68
CA LYS A 604 -10.26 33.85 6.72
C LYS A 604 -11.28 34.76 7.41
N LEU A 605 -10.94 35.36 8.56
CA LEU A 605 -11.84 36.27 9.29
C LEU A 605 -12.17 37.53 8.47
N GLU A 606 -11.19 38.10 7.75
CA GLU A 606 -11.37 39.28 6.89
C GLU A 606 -12.24 39.03 5.64
N ARG A 607 -12.57 37.77 5.34
CA ARG A 607 -13.47 37.42 4.21
C ARG A 607 -14.95 37.35 4.60
N SER A 608 -15.27 37.49 5.89
CA SER A 608 -16.67 37.53 6.33
C SER A 608 -17.34 38.81 5.85
N THR A 609 -18.58 38.70 5.37
CA THR A 609 -19.40 39.85 4.93
C THR A 609 -20.41 40.29 6.00
N ASP A 610 -20.51 39.54 7.10
CA ASP A 610 -21.41 39.83 8.21
C ASP A 610 -20.75 40.83 9.18
N GLN A 611 -21.36 42.01 9.33
CA GLN A 611 -20.87 43.08 10.20
C GLN A 611 -21.08 42.80 11.69
N LEU A 612 -21.86 41.78 12.06
CA LEU A 612 -22.11 41.37 13.44
C LEU A 612 -21.37 40.07 13.83
N TYR A 613 -20.44 39.62 12.99
CA TYR A 613 -19.72 38.37 13.16
C TYR A 613 -18.81 38.37 14.40
N TRP A 614 -18.89 37.32 15.21
CA TRP A 614 -18.17 37.18 16.49
C TRP A 614 -17.93 35.70 16.83
N GLY A 615 -17.05 35.42 17.79
CA GLY A 615 -16.76 34.07 18.30
C GLY A 615 -15.52 34.04 19.18
N ASP A 616 -14.91 32.87 19.37
CA ASP A 616 -13.66 32.72 20.12
C ASP A 616 -12.47 32.42 19.20
N ILE A 617 -11.35 33.12 19.39
CA ILE A 617 -10.05 32.69 18.83
C ILE A 617 -9.35 31.80 19.85
N TYR A 618 -8.95 30.62 19.41
CA TYR A 618 -8.17 29.67 20.19
C TYR A 618 -6.71 29.76 19.80
N ALA A 619 -5.83 29.78 20.79
CA ALA A 619 -4.40 29.73 20.60
C ALA A 619 -3.84 28.47 21.27
N LYS A 620 -3.07 27.69 20.50
CA LYS A 620 -2.36 26.51 20.99
C LYS A 620 -0.90 26.84 21.17
N TYR A 621 -0.41 26.69 22.40
CA TYR A 621 1.01 26.75 22.65
C TYR A 621 1.62 25.38 22.40
N ASP A 622 2.63 25.31 21.53
CA ASP A 622 3.33 24.05 21.29
C ASP A 622 4.26 23.75 22.49
N THR A 623 3.72 22.98 23.43
CA THR A 623 4.39 22.60 24.69
C THR A 623 5.67 21.80 24.48
N LEU A 624 5.96 21.36 23.25
CA LEU A 624 7.28 20.84 22.84
C LEU A 624 8.42 21.84 23.09
N SER A 625 8.14 23.14 23.26
CA SER A 625 9.15 24.18 23.47
C SER A 625 9.23 24.81 24.88
N PHE A 626 8.25 24.61 25.77
CA PHE A 626 8.28 25.25 27.11
C PHE A 626 7.91 24.33 28.29
N ASN A 627 7.60 23.05 28.05
CA ASN A 627 7.56 22.03 29.11
C ASN A 627 8.37 20.76 28.80
N ASN A 628 9.16 20.75 27.71
CA ASN A 628 9.93 19.57 27.29
C ASN A 628 11.47 19.73 27.37
N LYS A 629 11.98 20.48 28.35
CA LYS A 629 13.41 20.37 28.72
C LYS A 629 13.72 20.07 30.19
N LYS A 630 12.73 19.98 31.07
CA LYS A 630 12.90 19.43 32.43
C LYS A 630 11.59 18.82 32.91
N ASN A 631 11.36 17.54 32.60
CA ASN A 631 10.74 16.53 33.49
C ASN A 631 10.13 15.30 32.79
N PHE A 632 10.16 15.18 31.46
CA PHE A 632 9.87 13.88 30.80
C PHE A 632 11.03 12.86 30.86
N THR A 633 12.03 13.11 31.71
CA THR A 633 13.10 12.18 32.10
C THR A 633 13.21 11.99 33.62
N HIS A 634 12.18 12.37 34.40
CA HIS A 634 12.22 12.24 35.88
C HIS A 634 11.08 11.50 36.57
N GLU A 635 10.13 10.89 35.84
CA GLU A 635 9.19 9.90 36.41
C GLU A 635 9.14 8.56 35.64
N ILE A 636 10.25 8.20 34.99
CA ILE A 636 10.66 6.79 34.84
C ILE A 636 12.10 6.65 35.36
N LYS A 637 12.37 7.29 36.51
CA LYS A 637 13.66 7.14 37.21
C LYS A 637 13.55 6.56 38.62
N HIS A 638 12.35 6.40 39.19
CA HIS A 638 12.21 5.81 40.53
C HIS A 638 10.95 4.95 40.72
N ILE A 639 10.75 3.94 39.87
CA ILE A 639 10.22 2.63 40.30
C ILE A 639 11.13 1.57 39.66
N LEU A 640 12.34 1.48 40.23
CA LEU A 640 12.93 0.28 40.84
C LEU A 640 14.46 0.30 40.80
N PRO A 641 15.10 0.37 41.98
CA PRO A 641 16.54 0.35 42.14
C PRO A 641 17.05 -1.10 42.13
N TYR A 642 18.18 -1.30 41.43
CA TYR A 642 19.05 -2.50 41.36
C TYR A 642 18.80 -3.59 40.29
N LYS A 643 19.68 -3.51 39.25
CA LYS A 643 20.49 -4.57 38.60
C LYS A 643 19.76 -5.68 37.81
N SER A 644 20.16 -6.07 36.60
CA SER A 644 21.29 -5.70 35.74
C SER A 644 21.08 -6.26 34.31
N ALA A 645 21.60 -5.55 33.31
CA ALA A 645 21.86 -5.97 31.93
C ALA A 645 20.68 -6.25 30.98
N ALA A 646 19.70 -7.10 31.31
CA ALA A 646 18.64 -7.48 30.35
C ALA A 646 17.65 -6.32 30.07
N ILE A 647 17.38 -5.49 31.07
CA ILE A 647 16.44 -4.37 31.03
C ILE A 647 16.98 -3.19 30.19
N THR A 648 18.31 -3.03 30.10
CA THR A 648 18.93 -1.98 29.28
C THR A 648 18.73 -2.25 27.79
N ASN A 649 18.77 -3.52 27.36
CA ASN A 649 18.54 -3.88 25.96
C ASN A 649 17.10 -3.64 25.49
N ILE A 650 16.10 -3.88 26.34
CA ILE A 650 14.68 -3.64 25.99
C ILE A 650 14.34 -2.14 26.01
N ARG A 651 14.82 -1.40 27.02
CA ARG A 651 14.61 0.06 27.13
C ARG A 651 15.28 0.83 25.98
N ASN A 652 16.48 0.42 25.56
CA ASN A 652 17.14 1.01 24.40
C ASN A 652 16.36 0.73 23.11
N THR A 653 15.68 -0.40 23.00
CA THR A 653 14.93 -0.74 21.77
C THR A 653 13.59 0.04 21.67
N ILE A 654 12.95 0.36 22.79
CA ILE A 654 11.67 1.11 22.83
C ILE A 654 11.89 2.63 22.70
N SER A 655 13.04 3.15 23.12
CA SER A 655 13.42 4.58 22.96
C SER A 655 13.72 4.98 21.50
N ILE A 656 13.86 4.03 20.58
CA ILE A 656 14.25 4.24 19.16
C ILE A 656 13.06 4.61 18.27
N VAL A 657 11.82 4.40 18.74
CA VAL A 657 10.62 4.30 17.87
C VAL A 657 10.07 5.66 17.40
N ASN A 658 10.48 6.80 17.98
CA ASN A 658 9.94 8.12 17.64
C ASN A 658 10.99 9.18 17.29
N THR A 659 12.21 8.78 16.97
CA THR A 659 13.31 9.70 16.69
C THR A 659 13.88 9.47 15.28
N ASN A 660 14.34 10.54 14.62
CA ASN A 660 14.97 10.42 13.30
C ASN A 660 16.22 9.53 13.37
N VAL A 661 16.69 8.98 12.24
CA VAL A 661 17.81 8.01 12.22
C VAL A 661 19.05 8.56 12.94
N LEU A 662 19.33 9.87 12.82
CA LEU A 662 20.44 10.52 13.51
C LEU A 662 20.30 10.48 15.04
N GLU A 663 19.10 10.75 15.56
CA GLU A 663 18.80 10.63 16.99
C GLU A 663 18.85 9.17 17.46
N GLN A 664 18.45 8.21 16.62
CA GLN A 664 18.61 6.79 16.92
C GLN A 664 20.10 6.43 17.10
N LEU A 665 20.99 6.98 16.26
CA LEU A 665 22.44 6.77 16.37
C LEU A 665 23.06 7.42 17.61
N HIS A 666 22.58 8.60 18.01
CA HIS A 666 23.00 9.24 19.26
C HIS A 666 22.55 8.44 20.49
N ILE A 667 21.32 7.90 20.47
CA ILE A 667 20.76 7.12 21.59
C ILE A 667 21.46 5.77 21.75
N THR A 668 21.83 5.11 20.65
CA THR A 668 22.54 3.82 20.69
C THR A 668 24.03 3.96 21.00
N GLY A 669 24.56 5.19 21.07
CA GLY A 669 25.98 5.46 21.28
C GLY A 669 26.85 5.17 20.05
N LEU A 670 26.23 4.88 18.89
CA LEU A 670 26.92 4.69 17.61
C LEU A 670 27.39 6.03 17.00
N CYS A 671 26.86 7.15 17.48
CA CYS A 671 27.34 8.49 17.19
C CYS A 671 27.38 9.31 18.50
N GLY A 672 28.50 10.00 18.78
CA GLY A 672 28.63 10.88 19.94
C GLY A 672 28.57 12.35 19.53
N ASP A 673 28.10 13.23 20.43
CA ASP A 673 27.85 14.67 20.18
C ASP A 673 29.04 15.44 19.55
N ASN A 674 30.28 14.93 19.63
CA ASN A 674 31.50 15.52 19.11
C ASN A 674 32.33 14.58 18.21
N GLN A 675 31.77 13.46 17.73
CA GLN A 675 32.46 12.56 16.81
C GLN A 675 31.99 12.77 15.36
N PRO A 676 32.89 12.67 14.36
CA PRO A 676 32.50 12.77 12.96
C PRO A 676 31.54 11.64 12.60
N LEU A 677 30.37 11.97 12.05
CA LEU A 677 29.39 10.98 11.63
C LEU A 677 29.78 10.44 10.26
N ARG A 678 30.23 9.19 10.24
CA ARG A 678 30.61 8.48 9.02
C ARG A 678 29.68 7.30 8.81
N LEU A 679 29.03 7.24 7.65
CA LEU A 679 28.06 6.21 7.31
C LEU A 679 28.67 5.21 6.32
N HIS A 680 28.53 3.92 6.59
CA HIS A 680 28.86 2.84 5.67
C HIS A 680 27.56 2.15 5.24
N LEU A 681 27.09 2.46 4.03
CA LEU A 681 25.79 2.07 3.49
C LEU A 681 25.92 0.80 2.62
N GLY A 682 25.20 -0.24 3.05
CA GLY A 682 25.26 -1.59 2.51
C GLY A 682 26.57 -2.29 2.87
N CYS A 683 26.85 -2.41 4.16
CA CYS A 683 28.14 -2.91 4.65
C CYS A 683 28.38 -4.42 4.40
N GLY A 684 27.33 -5.18 4.15
CA GLY A 684 27.37 -6.63 4.01
C GLY A 684 28.06 -7.27 5.22
N GLU A 685 29.05 -8.12 4.94
CA GLU A 685 29.89 -8.76 5.97
C GLU A 685 31.06 -7.88 6.44
N GLN A 686 31.33 -6.78 5.72
CA GLN A 686 32.47 -5.89 6.00
C GLN A 686 32.07 -4.79 6.98
N HIS A 687 32.43 -4.98 8.24
CA HIS A 687 32.31 -3.95 9.27
C HIS A 687 33.52 -3.03 9.24
N LEU A 688 33.30 -1.71 9.15
CA LEU A 688 34.35 -0.71 9.19
C LEU A 688 34.37 0.01 10.55
N ASP A 689 35.52 -0.07 11.22
CA ASP A 689 35.75 0.64 12.48
C ASP A 689 35.65 2.16 12.30
N GLY A 690 34.92 2.81 13.21
CA GLY A 690 34.70 4.26 13.17
C GLY A 690 33.66 4.72 12.14
N TYR A 691 32.91 3.78 11.55
CA TYR A 691 31.71 4.04 10.76
C TYR A 691 30.48 3.48 11.49
N VAL A 692 29.33 4.07 11.19
CA VAL A 692 28.04 3.45 11.43
C VAL A 692 27.74 2.57 10.22
N ASN A 693 27.79 1.25 10.42
CA ASN A 693 27.55 0.25 9.38
C ASN A 693 26.05 -0.04 9.26
N ILE A 694 25.48 0.17 8.08
CA ILE A 694 24.03 0.09 7.84
C ILE A 694 23.76 -0.87 6.68
N ASP A 695 22.85 -1.82 6.87
CA ASP A 695 22.39 -2.72 5.79
C ASP A 695 20.99 -3.30 6.08
N TYR A 696 20.45 -4.16 5.22
CA TYR A 696 19.21 -4.90 5.49
C TYR A 696 19.40 -5.98 6.57
N PRO A 697 18.32 -6.39 7.28
CA PRO A 697 18.43 -7.43 8.29
C PRO A 697 18.82 -8.77 7.68
N PRO A 698 19.54 -9.65 8.42
CA PRO A 698 20.04 -10.92 7.87
C PRO A 698 18.95 -11.83 7.30
N SER A 699 17.69 -11.67 7.73
CA SER A 699 16.53 -12.41 7.19
C SER A 699 16.21 -12.12 5.73
N GLU A 700 16.67 -10.98 5.20
CA GLU A 700 16.48 -10.57 3.80
C GLU A 700 17.67 -11.00 2.90
N HIS A 701 18.72 -11.59 3.50
CA HIS A 701 19.89 -12.09 2.78
C HIS A 701 19.93 -13.62 2.79
N ASN A 702 19.99 -14.21 1.60
CA ASN A 702 19.95 -15.67 1.44
C ASN A 702 21.33 -16.34 1.47
N VAL A 703 22.42 -15.57 1.34
CA VAL A 703 23.77 -16.09 1.07
C VAL A 703 24.86 -15.48 1.96
N MET A 704 24.61 -14.31 2.55
CA MET A 704 25.60 -13.52 3.29
C MET A 704 25.20 -13.35 4.76
N GLN A 705 26.18 -13.37 5.67
CA GLN A 705 25.95 -13.04 7.07
C GLN A 705 26.28 -11.57 7.34
N VAL A 706 25.26 -10.74 7.20
CA VAL A 706 25.39 -9.29 7.39
C VAL A 706 25.83 -8.95 8.81
N ASN A 707 26.82 -8.07 8.92
CA ASN A 707 27.38 -7.55 10.17
C ASN A 707 27.22 -6.03 10.22
N ALA A 708 25.98 -5.57 10.43
CA ALA A 708 25.62 -4.15 10.48
C ALA A 708 25.33 -3.69 11.92
N ASP A 709 25.65 -2.42 12.20
CA ASP A 709 25.29 -1.74 13.45
C ASP A 709 23.81 -1.32 13.46
N VAL A 710 23.25 -1.01 12.28
CA VAL A 710 21.85 -0.64 12.08
C VAL A 710 21.25 -1.38 10.89
N TYR A 711 20.07 -1.96 11.09
CA TYR A 711 19.33 -2.63 10.02
C TYR A 711 18.24 -1.73 9.44
N ALA A 712 18.41 -1.22 8.23
CA ALA A 712 17.49 -0.29 7.59
C ALA A 712 17.58 -0.28 6.05
N ASN A 713 16.47 0.06 5.39
CA ASN A 713 16.48 0.34 3.95
C ASN A 713 17.19 1.67 3.69
N ILE A 714 18.39 1.61 3.11
CA ILE A 714 19.23 2.78 2.85
C ILE A 714 18.58 3.82 1.93
N THR A 715 17.60 3.44 1.11
CA THR A 715 16.86 4.37 0.24
C THR A 715 15.84 5.22 1.00
N GLU A 716 15.37 4.73 2.15
CA GLU A 716 14.37 5.37 3.00
C GLU A 716 14.99 6.20 4.15
N LEU A 717 16.30 6.11 4.35
CA LEU A 717 16.99 6.92 5.36
C LEU A 717 16.84 8.41 5.04
N ASP A 718 16.82 9.23 6.09
CA ASP A 718 16.90 10.68 5.96
C ASP A 718 17.70 11.28 7.12
N PHE A 719 18.62 12.18 6.78
CA PHE A 719 19.49 12.88 7.71
C PHE A 719 19.35 14.39 7.52
N PRO A 720 19.43 15.19 8.58
CA PRO A 720 19.42 16.64 8.46
C PRO A 720 20.49 17.15 7.49
N ALA A 721 20.17 18.23 6.78
CA ALA A 721 21.10 18.82 5.82
C ALA A 721 22.41 19.24 6.52
N GLY A 722 23.54 18.81 5.97
CA GLY A 722 24.85 19.12 6.55
C GLY A 722 25.15 18.48 7.90
N SER A 723 24.57 17.31 8.23
CA SER A 723 24.85 16.59 9.47
C SER A 723 25.92 15.50 9.33
N VAL A 724 26.17 14.99 8.12
CA VAL A 724 27.05 13.84 7.88
C VAL A 724 28.44 14.30 7.42
N ASP A 725 29.49 13.71 7.98
CA ASP A 725 30.88 14.03 7.62
C ASP A 725 31.37 13.18 6.43
N GLU A 726 30.97 11.91 6.38
CA GLU A 726 31.35 10.98 5.31
C GLU A 726 30.24 9.97 5.02
N VAL A 727 29.97 9.72 3.75
CA VAL A 727 29.10 8.63 3.26
C VAL A 727 29.96 7.69 2.42
N ARG A 728 29.96 6.40 2.75
CA ARG A 728 30.68 5.36 2.03
C ARG A 728 29.73 4.25 1.62
N SER A 729 29.83 3.78 0.38
CA SER A 729 29.06 2.67 -0.16
C SER A 729 29.98 1.77 -0.99
N HIS A 730 29.95 0.47 -0.73
CA HIS A 730 30.76 -0.53 -1.44
C HIS A 730 29.84 -1.61 -2.00
N HIS A 731 29.91 -1.86 -3.31
CA HIS A 731 29.21 -2.95 -3.96
C HIS A 731 27.70 -3.00 -3.71
N VAL A 732 27.08 -1.81 -3.65
CA VAL A 732 25.65 -1.60 -3.38
C VAL A 732 25.04 -0.62 -4.39
N PHE A 733 25.81 0.37 -4.82
CA PHE A 733 25.32 1.45 -5.66
C PHE A 733 24.93 0.97 -7.09
N GLU A 734 25.56 -0.09 -7.57
CA GLU A 734 25.24 -0.77 -8.84
C GLU A 734 23.87 -1.48 -8.84
N HIS A 735 23.28 -1.69 -7.66
CA HIS A 735 21.95 -2.27 -7.50
C HIS A 735 20.83 -1.22 -7.60
N PHE A 736 21.17 0.07 -7.64
CA PHE A 736 20.19 1.11 -7.89
C PHE A 736 20.01 1.33 -9.39
N ASN A 737 18.74 1.34 -9.84
CA ASN A 737 18.45 1.82 -11.18
C ASN A 737 18.83 3.30 -11.29
N ARG A 738 19.02 3.79 -12.53
CA ARG A 738 19.46 5.16 -12.82
C ARG A 738 18.69 6.26 -12.08
N VAL A 739 17.38 6.09 -11.90
CA VAL A 739 16.52 7.10 -11.23
C VAL A 739 16.80 7.10 -9.73
N THR A 740 16.80 5.92 -9.11
CA THR A 740 17.12 5.75 -7.69
C THR A 740 18.54 6.19 -7.38
N ALA A 741 19.51 5.87 -8.24
CA ALA A 741 20.90 6.27 -8.07
C ALA A 741 21.06 7.80 -8.03
N LEU A 742 20.44 8.53 -8.98
CA LEU A 742 20.44 10.00 -8.97
C LEU A 742 19.75 10.56 -7.72
N ALA A 743 18.64 9.97 -7.30
CA ALA A 743 17.95 10.39 -6.07
C ALA A 743 18.84 10.21 -4.83
N MET A 744 19.56 9.08 -4.73
CA MET A 744 20.46 8.83 -3.61
C MET A 744 21.64 9.80 -3.61
N LEU A 745 22.25 10.08 -4.76
CA LEU A 745 23.33 11.09 -4.86
C LEU A 745 22.88 12.48 -4.41
N ILE A 746 21.64 12.88 -4.76
CA ILE A 746 21.06 14.15 -4.31
C ILE A 746 20.82 14.17 -2.79
N LYS A 747 20.24 13.09 -2.23
CA LYS A 747 20.04 12.95 -0.77
C LYS A 747 21.37 12.98 -0.03
N TRP A 748 22.37 12.22 -0.48
CA TRP A 748 23.69 12.16 0.15
C TRP A 748 24.44 13.48 0.04
N HIS A 749 24.32 14.20 -1.09
CA HIS A 749 24.81 15.57 -1.20
C HIS A 749 24.16 16.48 -0.16
N ASN A 750 22.84 16.39 0.04
CA ASN A 750 22.15 17.18 1.06
C ASN A 750 22.63 16.86 2.48
N TRP A 751 22.77 15.58 2.82
CA TRP A 751 23.22 15.13 4.15
C TRP A 751 24.64 15.57 4.49
N LEU A 752 25.55 15.59 3.51
CA LEU A 752 26.95 15.92 3.74
C LEU A 752 27.17 17.37 4.15
N LYS A 753 28.09 17.59 5.09
CA LYS A 753 28.65 18.91 5.43
C LYS A 753 29.44 19.48 4.24
N ILE A 754 29.61 20.80 4.19
CA ILE A 754 30.61 21.40 3.30
C ILE A 754 31.99 20.88 3.72
N GLY A 755 32.74 20.31 2.78
CA GLY A 755 33.98 19.58 3.02
C GLY A 755 33.79 18.09 3.33
N GLY A 756 32.54 17.63 3.50
CA GLY A 756 32.20 16.22 3.70
C GLY A 756 32.45 15.37 2.45
N LYS A 757 32.71 14.07 2.66
CA LYS A 757 33.16 13.16 1.61
C LYS A 757 32.10 12.12 1.25
N LEU A 758 31.97 11.84 -0.04
CA LEU A 758 31.22 10.72 -0.60
C LEU A 758 32.23 9.73 -1.19
N HIS A 759 32.09 8.45 -0.86
CA HIS A 759 32.95 7.35 -1.30
C HIS A 759 32.07 6.23 -1.88
N ILE A 760 32.18 5.96 -3.18
CA ILE A 760 31.36 4.94 -3.85
C ILE A 760 32.29 4.01 -4.63
N GLU A 761 32.21 2.71 -4.34
CA GLU A 761 32.89 1.68 -5.12
C GLU A 761 31.86 0.77 -5.79
N THR A 762 32.03 0.56 -7.10
CA THR A 762 31.23 -0.37 -7.91
C THR A 762 32.14 -1.17 -8.86
N PRO A 763 31.63 -2.26 -9.45
CA PRO A 763 32.25 -2.86 -10.64
C PRO A 763 32.48 -1.80 -11.73
N ASP A 764 33.66 -1.85 -12.36
CA ASP A 764 34.02 -0.96 -13.47
C ASP A 764 33.65 -1.62 -14.79
N LEU A 765 32.66 -1.06 -15.48
CA LEU A 765 32.20 -1.53 -16.78
C LEU A 765 33.32 -1.46 -17.84
N MET A 766 34.13 -0.39 -17.85
CA MET A 766 35.17 -0.19 -18.88
C MET A 766 36.38 -1.09 -18.65
N GLY A 767 36.86 -1.19 -17.41
CA GLY A 767 37.90 -2.15 -17.03
C GLY A 767 37.47 -3.59 -17.30
N SER A 768 36.24 -3.95 -16.94
CA SER A 768 35.66 -5.26 -17.21
C SER A 768 35.53 -5.55 -18.71
N ALA A 769 35.08 -4.57 -19.52
CA ALA A 769 35.02 -4.72 -20.98
C ALA A 769 36.41 -4.96 -21.59
N LYS A 770 37.46 -4.28 -21.09
CA LYS A 770 38.85 -4.52 -21.53
C LYS A 770 39.26 -5.97 -21.26
N THR A 771 38.95 -6.51 -20.07
CA THR A 771 39.23 -7.91 -19.73
C THR A 771 38.42 -8.91 -20.57
N LEU A 772 37.19 -8.57 -20.98
CA LEU A 772 36.39 -9.44 -21.87
C LEU A 772 36.97 -9.51 -23.30
N LEU A 773 37.61 -8.42 -23.75
CA LEU A 773 38.20 -8.29 -25.09
C LEU A 773 39.60 -8.92 -25.21
N THR A 774 40.23 -9.36 -24.11
CA THR A 774 41.50 -10.10 -24.17
C THR A 774 41.31 -11.57 -24.58
N GLU A 775 42.41 -12.29 -24.79
CA GLU A 775 42.42 -13.75 -24.97
C GLU A 775 42.30 -14.53 -23.65
N SER A 776 41.79 -13.90 -22.57
CA SER A 776 41.63 -14.55 -21.26
C SER A 776 40.70 -15.77 -21.32
N SER A 777 40.88 -16.68 -20.36
CA SER A 777 40.14 -17.94 -20.29
C SER A 777 38.62 -17.71 -20.23
N TRP A 778 37.83 -18.69 -20.71
CA TRP A 778 36.37 -18.64 -20.58
C TRP A 778 35.92 -18.42 -19.12
N LYS A 779 36.62 -19.03 -18.16
CA LYS A 779 36.35 -18.87 -16.73
C LYS A 779 36.59 -17.43 -16.27
N THR A 780 37.69 -16.80 -16.71
CA THR A 780 37.95 -15.37 -16.47
C THR A 780 36.80 -14.53 -17.02
N LYS A 781 36.44 -14.74 -18.30
CA LYS A 781 35.39 -13.96 -18.97
C LYS A 781 34.04 -14.10 -18.28
N MET A 782 33.66 -15.32 -17.88
CA MET A 782 32.43 -15.54 -17.11
C MET A 782 32.47 -14.94 -15.71
N GLY A 783 33.65 -14.92 -15.06
CA GLY A 783 33.84 -14.21 -13.79
C GLY A 783 33.60 -12.70 -13.94
N VAL A 784 34.11 -12.10 -15.02
CA VAL A 784 33.89 -10.68 -15.34
C VAL A 784 32.42 -10.37 -15.69
N VAL A 785 31.75 -11.25 -16.45
CA VAL A 785 30.30 -11.10 -16.73
C VAL A 785 29.49 -11.13 -15.44
N ARG A 786 29.77 -12.07 -14.53
CA ARG A 786 29.11 -12.11 -13.20
C ARG A 786 29.41 -10.85 -12.39
N HIS A 787 30.64 -10.33 -12.44
CA HIS A 787 31.01 -9.11 -11.73
C HIS A 787 30.22 -7.89 -12.21
N ILE A 788 29.99 -7.77 -13.52
CA ILE A 788 29.19 -6.68 -14.09
C ILE A 788 27.70 -6.87 -13.78
N THR A 789 27.16 -8.09 -13.87
CA THR A 789 25.71 -8.33 -13.85
C THR A 789 25.15 -8.73 -12.48
N GLY A 790 26.02 -8.96 -11.50
CA GLY A 790 25.67 -9.55 -10.22
C GLY A 790 25.54 -11.08 -10.31
N ASP A 791 25.35 -11.74 -9.18
CA ASP A 791 25.20 -13.20 -9.15
C ASP A 791 23.78 -13.70 -9.44
N GLN A 792 22.80 -12.78 -9.45
CA GLN A 792 21.42 -13.02 -9.85
C GLN A 792 20.71 -14.10 -9.03
N SER A 793 21.23 -14.44 -7.85
CA SER A 793 20.66 -15.47 -6.97
C SER A 793 19.38 -15.03 -6.25
N SER A 794 19.08 -13.74 -6.25
CA SER A 794 17.92 -13.11 -5.62
C SER A 794 17.64 -11.75 -6.27
N GLY A 795 16.44 -11.18 -6.08
CA GLY A 795 16.06 -9.90 -6.69
C GLY A 795 17.00 -8.73 -6.37
N TRP A 796 17.60 -8.73 -5.17
CA TRP A 796 18.60 -7.75 -4.76
C TRP A 796 20.01 -8.02 -5.31
N ALA A 797 20.31 -9.21 -5.84
CA ALA A 797 21.64 -9.59 -6.30
C ALA A 797 21.92 -9.25 -7.79
N TYR A 798 21.06 -8.41 -8.38
CA TYR A 798 21.21 -7.91 -9.74
C TYR A 798 21.90 -6.54 -9.74
N HIS A 799 22.94 -6.40 -10.55
CA HIS A 799 23.53 -5.10 -10.86
C HIS A 799 22.74 -4.51 -12.03
N VAL A 800 21.84 -3.57 -11.72
CA VAL A 800 20.84 -3.05 -12.67
C VAL A 800 21.27 -1.74 -13.33
N ASP A 801 22.37 -1.14 -12.89
CA ASP A 801 23.01 0.00 -13.56
C ASP A 801 24.54 -0.15 -13.55
N GLN A 802 25.21 0.41 -14.56
CA GLN A 802 26.63 0.18 -14.83
C GLN A 802 27.45 1.46 -14.76
N TRP A 803 28.54 1.43 -14.00
CA TRP A 803 29.36 2.60 -13.74
C TRP A 803 30.79 2.43 -14.25
N PHE A 804 31.39 3.55 -14.64
CA PHE A 804 32.74 3.65 -15.17
C PHE A 804 33.30 5.05 -14.86
N PRO A 805 34.63 5.25 -14.91
CA PRO A 805 35.28 6.47 -14.43
C PRO A 805 34.65 7.78 -14.91
N GLU A 806 34.46 7.91 -16.22
CA GLU A 806 33.95 9.11 -16.88
C GLU A 806 32.49 9.41 -16.49
N ARG A 807 31.67 8.37 -16.29
CA ARG A 807 30.27 8.53 -15.84
C ARG A 807 30.20 9.06 -14.42
N PHE A 808 31.03 8.54 -13.50
CA PHE A 808 31.09 9.05 -12.14
C PHE A 808 31.53 10.51 -12.10
N GLU A 809 32.61 10.84 -12.82
CA GLU A 809 33.13 12.21 -12.90
C GLU A 809 32.09 13.18 -13.46
N HIS A 810 31.47 12.84 -14.59
CA HIS A 810 30.43 13.66 -15.22
C HIS A 810 29.23 13.86 -14.28
N THR A 811 28.69 12.78 -13.71
CA THR A 811 27.49 12.81 -12.86
C THR A 811 27.71 13.61 -11.58
N LEU A 812 28.80 13.33 -10.85
CA LEU A 812 29.06 13.95 -9.55
C LEU A 812 29.41 15.44 -9.67
N ASN A 813 30.20 15.83 -10.67
CA ASN A 813 30.51 17.24 -10.93
C ASN A 813 29.23 18.05 -11.23
N ARG A 814 28.36 17.48 -12.08
CA ARG A 814 27.10 18.12 -12.48
C ARG A 814 26.12 18.28 -11.32
N LEU A 815 26.04 17.28 -10.43
CA LEU A 815 25.20 17.34 -9.22
C LEU A 815 25.75 18.28 -8.12
N GLY A 816 26.94 18.86 -8.33
CA GLY A 816 27.49 19.91 -7.47
C GLY A 816 28.48 19.45 -6.41
N PHE A 817 29.14 18.30 -6.63
CA PHE A 817 30.36 17.97 -5.90
C PHE A 817 31.55 18.75 -6.50
N GLY A 818 32.48 19.19 -5.65
CA GLY A 818 33.57 20.07 -6.06
C GLY A 818 34.81 19.34 -6.53
N THR A 819 35.42 18.57 -5.64
CA THR A 819 36.57 17.72 -5.97
C THR A 819 36.08 16.29 -6.17
N VAL A 820 36.22 15.75 -7.37
CA VAL A 820 35.93 14.34 -7.68
C VAL A 820 37.23 13.66 -8.07
N LEU A 821 37.62 12.64 -7.31
CA LEU A 821 38.78 11.79 -7.59
C LEU A 821 38.26 10.41 -7.97
N ILE A 822 38.74 9.90 -9.10
CA ILE A 822 38.39 8.57 -9.59
C ILE A 822 39.62 7.66 -9.54
N GLN A 823 39.44 6.44 -9.04
CA GLN A 823 40.48 5.42 -8.95
C GLN A 823 39.98 4.10 -9.52
N ALA A 824 40.46 3.70 -10.69
CA ALA A 824 40.21 2.35 -11.20
C ALA A 824 41.22 1.38 -10.59
N SER A 825 40.74 0.21 -10.18
CA SER A 825 41.58 -0.89 -9.70
C SER A 825 41.18 -2.20 -10.36
N SER A 826 42.08 -3.18 -10.33
CA SER A 826 41.79 -4.54 -10.81
C SER A 826 42.51 -5.56 -9.97
N TRP A 827 41.88 -6.71 -9.77
CA TRP A 827 42.50 -7.79 -9.02
C TRP A 827 43.79 -8.26 -9.71
N PRO A 828 44.88 -8.48 -8.97
CA PRO A 828 46.17 -8.88 -9.56
C PRO A 828 46.20 -10.34 -10.03
N HIS A 829 45.12 -11.09 -9.79
CA HIS A 829 44.97 -12.51 -10.12
C HIS A 829 43.64 -12.77 -10.82
N GLU A 830 43.54 -13.90 -11.52
CA GLU A 830 42.29 -14.35 -12.15
C GLU A 830 41.15 -14.39 -11.10
N PRO A 831 39.94 -13.89 -11.40
CA PRO A 831 39.44 -13.46 -12.71
C PRO A 831 39.69 -12.00 -13.13
N PHE A 832 40.66 -11.30 -12.52
CA PHE A 832 41.06 -9.92 -12.87
C PHE A 832 39.90 -8.92 -12.84
N LEU A 833 39.06 -9.02 -11.81
CA LEU A 833 37.86 -8.18 -11.66
C LEU A 833 38.25 -6.72 -11.49
N SER A 834 37.60 -5.84 -12.25
CA SER A 834 37.85 -4.39 -12.22
C SER A 834 36.79 -3.66 -11.41
N ASN A 835 37.24 -2.76 -10.54
CA ASN A 835 36.39 -1.87 -9.72
C ASN A 835 36.74 -0.41 -9.99
N VAL A 836 35.77 0.48 -9.79
CA VAL A 836 35.95 1.93 -9.85
C VAL A 836 35.56 2.60 -8.52
N THR A 837 36.59 3.25 -7.98
CA THR A 837 36.72 4.15 -6.83
C THR A 837 36.25 5.60 -7.02
N ALA A 838 35.03 6.03 -6.67
CA ALA A 838 34.66 7.45 -6.76
C ALA A 838 34.71 8.14 -5.39
N ILE A 839 35.57 9.15 -5.24
CA ILE A 839 35.68 9.98 -4.04
C ILE A 839 35.30 11.42 -4.39
N ALA A 840 34.19 11.92 -3.84
CA ALA A 840 33.72 13.26 -4.09
C ALA A 840 33.63 14.10 -2.81
N VAL A 841 34.00 15.37 -2.89
CA VAL A 841 33.91 16.32 -1.76
C VAL A 841 32.84 17.36 -2.06
N LYS A 842 31.90 17.56 -1.11
CA LYS A 842 30.92 18.63 -1.22
C LYS A 842 31.58 19.99 -1.02
N SER A 843 31.66 20.81 -2.06
CA SER A 843 32.28 22.16 -1.99
C SER A 843 31.27 23.27 -1.68
N GLN A 844 30.00 23.05 -2.00
CA GLN A 844 28.93 24.04 -1.85
C GLN A 844 27.58 23.36 -1.62
N ASN A 845 26.64 24.11 -1.06
CA ASN A 845 25.23 23.71 -1.04
C ASN A 845 24.59 24.06 -2.38
N VAL A 846 23.89 23.11 -2.98
CA VAL A 846 23.16 23.32 -4.23
C VAL A 846 21.66 23.16 -3.92
N PRO A 847 20.81 24.14 -4.26
CA PRO A 847 19.37 24.00 -4.08
C PRO A 847 18.81 22.80 -4.84
N LEU A 848 17.86 22.10 -4.24
CA LEU A 848 17.24 20.90 -4.82
C LEU A 848 16.68 21.15 -6.22
N GLU A 849 16.06 22.31 -6.47
CA GLU A 849 15.52 22.68 -7.79
C GLU A 849 16.60 22.65 -8.89
N LYS A 850 17.82 23.11 -8.58
CA LYS A 850 18.94 23.08 -9.55
C LYS A 850 19.45 21.66 -9.77
N GLN A 851 19.51 20.84 -8.72
CA GLN A 851 19.89 19.44 -8.84
C GLN A 851 18.86 18.62 -9.62
N LEU A 852 17.56 18.94 -9.49
CA LEU A 852 16.50 18.33 -10.28
C LEU A 852 16.62 18.64 -11.78
N ILE A 853 16.95 19.89 -12.14
CA ILE A 853 17.20 20.25 -13.55
C ILE A 853 18.37 19.45 -14.11
N VAL A 854 19.48 19.38 -13.37
CA VAL A 854 20.64 18.59 -13.78
C VAL A 854 20.32 17.10 -13.90
N ALA A 855 19.56 16.55 -12.95
CA ALA A 855 19.16 15.15 -12.97
C ALA A 855 18.24 14.82 -14.14
N ASP A 856 17.30 15.72 -14.50
CA ASP A 856 16.52 15.61 -15.73
C ASP A 856 17.45 15.56 -16.96
N GLU A 857 18.46 16.44 -17.06
CA GLU A 857 19.41 16.44 -18.19
C GLU A 857 20.21 15.11 -18.27
N LEU A 858 20.69 14.58 -17.14
CA LEU A 858 21.41 13.30 -17.08
C LEU A 858 20.53 12.10 -17.46
N LEU A 859 19.25 12.12 -17.09
CA LEU A 859 18.28 11.11 -17.51
C LEU A 859 17.99 11.18 -19.00
N LEU A 860 17.93 12.39 -19.57
CA LEU A 860 17.75 12.59 -21.01
C LEU A 860 18.96 12.09 -21.80
N GLU A 861 20.19 12.36 -21.32
CA GLU A 861 21.43 11.82 -21.90
C GLU A 861 21.46 10.28 -21.93
N SER A 862 20.67 9.64 -21.06
CA SER A 862 20.53 8.18 -21.00
C SER A 862 19.49 7.62 -21.97
N THR A 863 18.87 8.47 -22.82
CA THR A 863 17.96 8.06 -23.90
C THR A 863 18.69 7.92 -25.22
N VAL A 864 18.21 7.03 -26.09
CA VAL A 864 18.85 6.77 -27.39
C VAL A 864 18.25 7.63 -28.51
N SER A 865 16.99 8.06 -28.37
CA SER A 865 16.35 8.95 -29.34
C SER A 865 15.21 9.75 -28.71
N SER A 866 14.78 10.80 -29.40
CA SER A 866 13.60 11.61 -29.03
C SER A 866 12.29 10.81 -28.93
N MET A 867 12.21 9.60 -29.51
CA MET A 867 11.01 8.74 -29.37
C MET A 867 10.86 8.15 -27.96
N GLU A 868 11.93 8.16 -27.16
CA GLU A 868 11.91 7.71 -25.75
C GLU A 868 11.41 8.79 -24.78
N GLN A 869 10.87 9.90 -25.29
CA GLN A 869 10.26 10.95 -24.48
C GLN A 869 9.24 10.41 -23.44
N PRO A 870 8.38 9.41 -23.73
CA PRO A 870 7.49 8.84 -22.72
C PRO A 870 8.25 8.18 -21.56
N THR A 871 9.33 7.47 -21.86
CA THR A 871 10.21 6.84 -20.86
C THR A 871 10.90 7.90 -20.00
N PHE A 872 11.42 8.95 -20.64
CA PHE A 872 12.03 10.08 -19.95
C PHE A 872 11.07 10.77 -18.97
N GLU A 873 9.81 11.02 -19.38
CA GLU A 873 8.80 11.60 -18.49
C GLU A 873 8.44 10.68 -17.32
N ILE A 874 8.45 9.35 -17.52
CA ILE A 874 8.28 8.38 -16.43
C ILE A 874 9.42 8.51 -15.42
N TRP A 875 10.68 8.54 -15.88
CA TRP A 875 11.85 8.67 -15.00
C TRP A 875 11.83 9.98 -14.21
N LYS A 876 11.49 11.10 -14.86
CA LYS A 876 11.33 12.40 -14.19
C LYS A 876 10.31 12.33 -13.06
N ARG A 877 9.13 11.76 -13.33
CA ARG A 877 8.07 11.60 -12.33
C ARG A 877 8.54 10.71 -11.17
N GLN A 878 9.19 9.60 -11.47
CA GLN A 878 9.74 8.69 -10.45
C GLN A 878 10.79 9.41 -9.57
N LEU A 879 11.73 10.15 -10.16
CA LEU A 879 12.74 10.92 -9.44
C LEU A 879 12.11 11.88 -8.43
N ARG A 880 11.05 12.60 -8.84
CA ARG A 880 10.33 13.56 -7.98
C ARG A 880 9.53 12.86 -6.89
N THR A 881 8.95 11.71 -7.19
CA THR A 881 8.24 10.89 -6.19
C THR A 881 9.19 10.49 -5.05
N ILE A 882 10.45 10.14 -5.39
CA ILE A 882 11.47 9.76 -4.41
C ILE A 882 11.93 10.97 -3.59
N LEU A 883 12.15 12.13 -4.23
CA LEU A 883 12.78 13.29 -3.59
C LEU A 883 11.81 14.28 -2.92
N LEU A 884 10.56 14.38 -3.38
CA LEU A 884 9.60 15.41 -2.94
C LEU A 884 8.45 14.84 -2.10
N ASP A 885 7.99 13.63 -2.40
CA ASP A 885 6.79 13.05 -1.77
C ASP A 885 7.12 12.09 -0.62
N ASN A 886 8.40 11.81 -0.35
CA ASN A 886 8.88 10.80 0.62
C ASN A 886 8.17 9.42 0.46
N GLN A 887 7.70 9.08 -0.75
CA GLN A 887 7.02 7.82 -1.03
C GLN A 887 7.99 6.74 -1.51
N LYS A 888 7.71 5.49 -1.10
CA LYS A 888 8.53 4.30 -1.38
C LYS A 888 8.80 4.11 -2.87
N VAL A 889 10.05 3.81 -3.22
CA VAL A 889 10.39 3.14 -4.48
C VAL A 889 9.87 1.71 -4.38
N THR A 890 8.87 1.35 -5.17
CA THR A 890 8.55 -0.06 -5.38
C THR A 890 9.70 -0.70 -6.17
N SER A 891 10.55 -1.48 -5.51
CA SER A 891 11.36 -2.48 -6.20
C SER A 891 10.41 -3.30 -7.05
N HIS A 892 10.63 -3.31 -8.36
CA HIS A 892 9.95 -4.28 -9.21
C HIS A 892 10.63 -5.61 -8.95
N ASP A 893 10.22 -6.29 -7.88
CA ASP A 893 10.49 -7.71 -7.74
C ASP A 893 9.77 -8.41 -8.89
N VAL A 894 10.52 -8.68 -9.95
CA VAL A 894 10.14 -9.68 -10.94
C VAL A 894 10.19 -11.01 -10.19
N GLN A 895 9.07 -11.42 -9.62
CA GLN A 895 8.93 -12.76 -9.04
C GLN A 895 9.01 -13.80 -10.16
N TYR A 896 10.14 -14.50 -10.24
CA TYR A 896 10.19 -15.79 -10.89
C TYR A 896 9.74 -16.88 -9.90
N PRO A 897 8.92 -17.86 -10.34
CA PRO A 897 8.39 -18.89 -9.45
C PRO A 897 9.51 -19.77 -8.86
N THR A 898 9.53 -19.94 -7.54
CA THR A 898 10.51 -20.76 -6.82
C THR A 898 10.12 -22.25 -6.78
N GLY A 899 10.91 -23.08 -7.44
CA GLY A 899 11.46 -24.37 -6.98
C GLY A 899 10.54 -25.56 -6.63
N SER A 900 9.44 -25.41 -5.89
CA SER A 900 8.67 -26.55 -5.37
C SER A 900 7.53 -27.02 -6.27
N GLN A 901 7.33 -26.38 -7.42
CA GLN A 901 6.25 -26.70 -8.35
C GLN A 901 6.73 -27.39 -9.63
N ILE A 902 8.00 -27.79 -9.77
CA ILE A 902 8.44 -28.43 -11.02
C ILE A 902 7.58 -29.66 -11.32
N SER A 903 7.25 -30.49 -10.32
CA SER A 903 6.38 -31.67 -10.52
C SER A 903 4.93 -31.35 -10.88
N ASP A 904 4.37 -30.24 -10.41
CA ASP A 904 2.98 -29.88 -10.67
C ASP A 904 2.85 -29.03 -11.95
N VAL A 905 3.86 -28.22 -12.26
CA VAL A 905 4.07 -27.58 -13.56
C VAL A 905 4.23 -28.64 -14.66
N LEU A 906 4.96 -29.74 -14.39
CA LEU A 906 5.07 -30.87 -15.30
C LEU A 906 3.73 -31.58 -15.53
N LYS A 907 2.90 -31.74 -14.51
CA LYS A 907 1.54 -32.29 -14.66
C LYS A 907 0.65 -31.38 -15.51
N VAL A 908 0.78 -30.05 -15.39
CA VAL A 908 0.06 -29.09 -16.23
C VAL A 908 0.51 -29.20 -17.69
N PHE A 909 1.80 -29.36 -17.96
CA PHE A 909 2.32 -29.57 -19.32
C PHE A 909 1.88 -30.92 -19.93
N GLN A 910 1.68 -31.96 -19.11
CA GLN A 910 1.30 -33.30 -19.56
C GLN A 910 -0.20 -33.47 -19.88
N GLN A 911 -1.08 -32.57 -19.41
CA GLN A 911 -2.53 -32.84 -19.37
C GLN A 911 -3.38 -32.19 -20.47
N SER A 912 -2.81 -31.50 -21.45
CA SER A 912 -3.65 -30.90 -22.50
C SER A 912 -2.90 -30.49 -23.76
N VAL A 913 -2.92 -31.31 -24.83
CA VAL A 913 -3.12 -31.01 -26.28
C VAL A 913 -3.17 -32.36 -27.05
N PRO A 914 -3.97 -32.54 -28.12
CA PRO A 914 -3.84 -33.67 -29.04
C PRO A 914 -2.40 -33.87 -29.58
N GLU A 915 -2.05 -35.12 -29.90
CA GLU A 915 -0.74 -35.59 -30.37
C GLU A 915 -0.29 -34.89 -31.68
N LEU A 916 0.21 -33.66 -31.61
CA LEU A 916 1.09 -33.13 -32.65
C LEU A 916 2.43 -33.84 -32.55
N SER A 917 3.01 -34.25 -33.68
CA SER A 917 4.36 -34.80 -33.68
C SER A 917 5.36 -33.71 -33.25
N ILE A 918 6.50 -34.14 -32.68
CA ILE A 918 7.62 -33.22 -32.39
C ILE A 918 8.04 -32.45 -33.63
N ASP A 919 8.02 -33.12 -34.79
CA ASP A 919 8.30 -32.50 -36.07
C ASP A 919 7.33 -31.36 -36.42
N GLU A 920 6.02 -31.52 -36.22
CA GLU A 920 5.04 -30.46 -36.49
C GLU A 920 5.19 -29.29 -35.50
N LEU A 921 5.65 -29.54 -34.27
CA LEU A 921 5.93 -28.49 -33.28
C LEU A 921 7.18 -27.70 -33.63
N HIS A 922 8.28 -28.39 -33.94
CA HIS A 922 9.59 -27.76 -34.20
C HIS A 922 9.63 -27.05 -35.55
N ASN A 923 8.93 -27.61 -36.55
CA ASN A 923 8.97 -27.13 -37.92
C ASN A 923 7.66 -26.42 -38.31
N PHE A 924 6.85 -25.97 -37.34
CA PHE A 924 5.53 -25.41 -37.65
C PHE A 924 5.61 -24.20 -38.61
N ASN A 925 6.63 -23.34 -38.48
CA ASN A 925 6.79 -22.17 -39.34
C ASN A 925 6.85 -22.60 -40.81
N GLN A 926 7.75 -23.55 -41.11
CA GLN A 926 7.87 -24.15 -42.44
C GLN A 926 6.60 -24.92 -42.85
N ARG A 927 6.06 -25.79 -41.98
CA ARG A 927 4.87 -26.60 -42.28
C ARG A 927 3.64 -25.74 -42.58
N SER A 928 3.46 -24.66 -41.83
CA SER A 928 2.38 -23.69 -42.00
C SER A 928 2.51 -22.97 -43.34
N ARG A 929 3.72 -22.54 -43.70
CA ARG A 929 4.03 -21.95 -45.00
C ARG A 929 3.78 -22.93 -46.15
N ASP A 930 4.28 -24.15 -46.05
CA ASP A 930 4.13 -25.16 -47.10
C ASP A 930 2.65 -25.51 -47.34
N ARG A 931 1.85 -25.59 -46.26
CA ARG A 931 0.39 -25.77 -46.35
C ARG A 931 -0.29 -24.57 -47.00
N TRP A 932 0.13 -23.34 -46.68
CA TRP A 932 -0.40 -22.13 -47.29
C TRP A 932 -0.07 -22.07 -48.79
N VAL A 933 1.19 -22.32 -49.19
CA VAL A 933 1.61 -22.37 -50.59
C VAL A 933 0.85 -23.46 -51.35
N HIS A 934 0.69 -24.65 -50.77
CA HIS A 934 -0.10 -25.72 -51.39
C HIS A 934 -1.56 -25.31 -51.60
N ALA A 935 -2.19 -24.70 -50.58
CA ALA A 935 -3.55 -24.19 -50.70
C ALA A 935 -3.66 -23.12 -51.81
N LYS A 936 -2.68 -22.23 -51.93
CA LYS A 936 -2.63 -21.24 -53.01
C LYS A 936 -2.43 -21.91 -54.38
N ALA A 937 -1.58 -22.93 -54.49
CA ALA A 937 -1.36 -23.66 -55.73
C ALA A 937 -2.65 -24.27 -56.31
N LEU A 938 -3.54 -24.77 -55.44
CA LEU A 938 -4.85 -25.30 -55.84
C LEU A 938 -5.77 -24.24 -56.45
N THR A 939 -5.56 -22.96 -56.13
CA THR A 939 -6.31 -21.83 -56.72
C THR A 939 -5.71 -21.32 -58.03
N VAL A 940 -4.55 -21.84 -58.45
CA VAL A 940 -3.88 -21.42 -59.70
C VAL A 940 -4.39 -22.26 -60.87
N PRO A 941 -4.88 -21.65 -61.97
CA PRO A 941 -5.37 -22.38 -63.13
C PRO A 941 -4.30 -23.28 -63.78
N SER A 942 -4.70 -24.43 -64.30
CA SER A 942 -3.80 -25.30 -65.05
C SER A 942 -3.24 -24.59 -66.30
N GLY A 943 -1.95 -24.81 -66.58
CA GLY A 943 -1.22 -24.17 -67.66
C GLY A 943 -0.64 -22.79 -67.31
N SER A 944 -0.94 -22.23 -66.13
CA SER A 944 -0.34 -20.97 -65.67
C SER A 944 1.18 -21.07 -65.59
N ARG A 945 1.87 -19.98 -65.90
CA ARG A 945 3.33 -19.87 -65.79
C ARG A 945 3.69 -19.39 -64.38
N VAL A 946 4.43 -20.22 -63.65
CA VAL A 946 4.80 -19.97 -62.25
C VAL A 946 6.32 -19.85 -62.16
N LEU A 947 6.81 -18.79 -61.51
CA LEU A 947 8.23 -18.62 -61.18
C LEU A 947 8.42 -18.71 -59.67
N ASP A 948 9.23 -19.67 -59.23
CA ASP A 948 9.66 -19.84 -57.84
C ASP A 948 11.05 -19.21 -57.66
N ILE A 949 11.11 -18.11 -56.92
CA ILE A 949 12.31 -17.28 -56.71
C ILE A 949 12.93 -17.66 -55.37
N GLY A 950 14.23 -17.97 -55.38
CA GLY A 950 14.93 -18.58 -54.24
C GLY A 950 14.56 -20.04 -54.04
N ALA A 951 14.36 -20.77 -55.14
CA ALA A 951 13.78 -22.11 -55.13
C ALA A 951 14.62 -23.15 -54.38
N GLY A 952 15.95 -22.98 -54.25
CA GLY A 952 16.82 -23.87 -53.48
C GLY A 952 16.68 -25.36 -53.82
N THR A 953 16.03 -26.13 -52.94
CA THR A 953 15.73 -27.57 -53.11
C THR A 953 14.51 -27.85 -54.01
N CYS A 954 13.81 -26.82 -54.48
CA CYS A 954 12.55 -26.86 -55.23
C CYS A 954 11.41 -27.56 -54.47
N PRO A 955 11.12 -27.21 -53.20
CA PRO A 955 10.16 -27.94 -52.37
C PRO A 955 8.72 -27.84 -52.89
N TYR A 956 8.38 -26.78 -53.63
CA TYR A 956 7.02 -26.51 -54.09
C TYR A 956 6.69 -27.06 -55.49
N ARG A 957 7.69 -27.57 -56.23
CA ARG A 957 7.48 -28.15 -57.57
C ARG A 957 6.34 -29.20 -57.63
N PRO A 958 6.18 -30.10 -56.64
CA PRO A 958 5.06 -31.07 -56.64
C PRO A 958 3.67 -30.43 -56.55
N PHE A 959 3.54 -29.22 -55.97
CA PHE A 959 2.25 -28.54 -55.82
C PHE A 959 1.78 -27.84 -57.10
N PHE A 960 2.69 -27.63 -58.05
CA PHE A 960 2.44 -26.89 -59.30
C PHE A 960 2.62 -27.75 -60.55
N VAL A 961 2.44 -29.07 -60.45
CA VAL A 961 2.57 -30.00 -61.59
C VAL A 961 1.58 -29.73 -62.73
N HIS A 962 0.45 -29.09 -62.42
CA HIS A 962 -0.55 -28.65 -63.39
C HIS A 962 -0.18 -27.34 -64.10
N CYS A 963 0.93 -26.72 -63.72
CA CYS A 963 1.42 -25.44 -64.20
C CYS A 963 2.75 -25.57 -64.95
N ILE A 964 3.11 -24.53 -65.71
CA ILE A 964 4.45 -24.38 -66.28
C ILE A 964 5.36 -23.79 -65.21
N TYR A 965 5.93 -24.66 -64.38
CA TYR A 965 6.74 -24.27 -63.21
C TYR A 965 8.22 -24.09 -63.56
N LYS A 966 8.73 -22.88 -63.29
CA LYS A 966 10.13 -22.48 -63.47
C LYS A 966 10.75 -22.06 -62.15
N THR A 967 12.05 -22.27 -62.01
CA THR A 967 12.79 -21.99 -60.77
C THR A 967 13.92 -21.00 -60.99
N HIS A 968 14.12 -20.12 -60.02
CA HIS A 968 15.19 -19.13 -59.97
C HIS A 968 15.92 -19.21 -58.63
N ASP A 969 17.24 -18.99 -58.65
CA ASP A 969 18.05 -18.81 -57.45
C ASP A 969 19.33 -17.99 -57.80
N PHE A 970 20.01 -17.44 -56.80
CA PHE A 970 21.22 -16.62 -56.99
C PHE A 970 22.39 -17.44 -57.52
N LYS A 971 22.64 -18.60 -56.91
CA LYS A 971 23.70 -19.54 -57.27
C LYS A 971 23.51 -20.89 -56.60
N LYS A 972 23.86 -21.97 -57.29
CA LYS A 972 23.89 -23.31 -56.69
C LYS A 972 24.83 -23.37 -55.47
N TYR A 973 24.26 -23.62 -54.29
CA TYR A 973 25.01 -23.81 -53.05
C TYR A 973 25.65 -25.22 -53.00
N ALA A 974 26.93 -25.29 -52.65
CA ALA A 974 27.72 -26.54 -52.62
C ALA A 974 28.02 -27.08 -51.20
N GLY A 975 27.50 -26.45 -50.14
CA GLY A 975 27.69 -26.86 -48.73
C GLY A 975 26.53 -27.68 -48.16
N GLU A 976 26.70 -28.23 -46.95
CA GLU A 976 25.60 -28.85 -46.19
C GLU A 976 24.55 -27.79 -45.82
N LYS A 977 23.28 -28.09 -46.11
CA LYS A 977 22.14 -27.22 -45.80
C LYS A 977 21.63 -27.46 -44.38
N LEU A 978 21.06 -26.43 -43.77
CA LEU A 978 20.19 -26.58 -42.60
C LEU A 978 19.07 -27.57 -42.94
N GLY A 979 18.86 -28.59 -42.09
CA GLY A 979 17.90 -29.68 -42.34
C GLY A 979 18.48 -30.94 -43.01
N GLY A 980 19.80 -31.03 -43.22
CA GLY A 980 20.48 -32.27 -43.61
C GLY A 980 20.30 -32.72 -45.06
N THR A 981 19.68 -31.90 -45.91
CA THR A 981 19.54 -32.19 -47.34
C THR A 981 20.82 -31.84 -48.10
N LYS A 982 21.36 -32.81 -48.85
CA LYS A 982 22.58 -32.64 -49.66
C LYS A 982 22.29 -32.31 -51.12
N GLU A 983 21.03 -32.40 -51.54
CA GLU A 983 20.63 -32.22 -52.93
C GLU A 983 20.10 -30.80 -53.17
N TYR A 984 20.58 -30.17 -54.24
CA TYR A 984 20.13 -28.86 -54.70
C TYR A 984 19.29 -29.05 -55.95
N GLY A 985 18.16 -28.34 -56.05
CA GLY A 985 17.20 -28.54 -57.11
C GLY A 985 17.73 -28.11 -58.49
N SER A 986 17.05 -28.53 -59.55
CA SER A 986 17.33 -28.02 -60.89
C SER A 986 16.80 -26.59 -61.01
N ILE A 987 17.70 -25.63 -61.18
CA ILE A 987 17.39 -24.20 -61.32
C ILE A 987 17.34 -23.84 -62.81
N ASP A 988 16.24 -23.24 -63.26
CA ASP A 988 16.08 -22.78 -64.66
C ASP A 988 16.82 -21.45 -64.91
N TYR A 989 16.86 -20.55 -63.91
CA TYR A 989 17.47 -19.23 -64.00
C TYR A 989 18.42 -18.94 -62.82
N GLU A 990 19.72 -18.78 -63.08
CA GLU A 990 20.73 -18.40 -62.08
C GLU A 990 21.12 -16.93 -62.25
N SER A 991 20.74 -16.06 -61.30
CA SER A 991 20.98 -14.60 -61.40
C SER A 991 20.63 -13.88 -60.10
N ASP A 992 21.06 -12.62 -59.95
CA ASP A 992 20.60 -11.74 -58.88
C ASP A 992 19.07 -11.52 -58.94
N ILE A 993 18.41 -11.59 -57.78
CA ILE A 993 16.96 -11.43 -57.66
C ILE A 993 16.47 -10.04 -58.11
N SER A 994 17.33 -9.02 -58.08
CA SER A 994 17.03 -7.67 -58.58
C SER A 994 17.09 -7.55 -60.11
N ALA A 995 17.57 -8.58 -60.82
CA ALA A 995 17.75 -8.57 -62.27
C ALA A 995 17.64 -10.00 -62.88
N ILE A 996 16.44 -10.57 -62.87
CA ILE A 996 16.17 -11.92 -63.37
C ILE A 996 16.04 -11.86 -64.91
N PRO A 997 16.75 -12.72 -65.67
CA PRO A 997 16.87 -12.62 -67.14
C PRO A 997 15.63 -13.18 -67.88
N VAL A 998 14.46 -12.64 -67.56
CA VAL A 998 13.18 -12.96 -68.19
C VAL A 998 12.47 -11.68 -68.65
N PRO A 999 11.66 -11.72 -69.73
CA PRO A 999 10.92 -10.54 -70.18
C PRO A 999 9.89 -10.04 -69.16
N ASP A 1000 9.49 -8.78 -69.29
CA ASP A 1000 8.39 -8.18 -68.53
C ASP A 1000 7.09 -8.98 -68.74
N ASN A 1001 6.22 -9.01 -67.72
CA ASN A 1001 4.89 -9.62 -67.80
C ASN A 1001 4.91 -11.06 -68.37
N SER A 1002 5.88 -11.87 -67.95
CA SER A 1002 6.13 -13.21 -68.49
C SER A 1002 5.58 -14.34 -67.62
N PHE A 1003 5.20 -14.07 -66.38
CA PHE A 1003 4.65 -15.05 -65.43
C PHE A 1003 3.29 -14.63 -64.88
N ASP A 1004 2.44 -15.62 -64.64
CA ASP A 1004 1.10 -15.44 -64.06
C ASP A 1004 1.15 -15.48 -62.53
N VAL A 1005 2.11 -16.23 -61.96
CA VAL A 1005 2.34 -16.33 -60.52
C VAL A 1005 3.84 -16.27 -60.20
N ILE A 1006 4.20 -15.55 -59.14
CA ILE A 1006 5.54 -15.56 -58.55
C ILE A 1006 5.44 -16.05 -57.10
N ILE A 1007 6.38 -16.90 -56.69
CA ILE A 1007 6.55 -17.39 -55.32
C ILE A 1007 7.90 -16.89 -54.82
N CYS A 1008 7.94 -16.31 -53.62
CA CYS A 1008 9.16 -15.84 -52.97
C CYS A 1008 9.03 -16.06 -51.46
N THR A 1009 9.65 -17.13 -50.95
CA THR A 1009 9.47 -17.55 -49.55
C THR A 1009 10.79 -17.58 -48.79
N GLU A 1010 10.90 -16.81 -47.71
CA GLU A 1010 12.11 -16.75 -46.87
C GLU A 1010 13.38 -16.43 -47.69
N VAL A 1011 13.27 -15.43 -48.57
CA VAL A 1011 14.38 -14.96 -49.44
C VAL A 1011 14.73 -13.51 -49.17
N LEU A 1012 13.75 -12.65 -48.90
CA LEU A 1012 13.95 -11.20 -48.86
C LEU A 1012 14.96 -10.79 -47.76
N GLU A 1013 14.98 -11.47 -46.62
CA GLU A 1013 15.93 -11.29 -45.51
C GLU A 1013 17.40 -11.51 -45.91
N HIS A 1014 17.62 -12.28 -46.98
CA HIS A 1014 18.93 -12.58 -47.55
C HIS A 1014 19.35 -11.61 -48.65
N THR A 1015 18.50 -10.63 -48.97
CA THR A 1015 18.79 -9.62 -49.99
C THR A 1015 19.25 -8.31 -49.32
N PRO A 1016 20.33 -7.67 -49.82
CA PRO A 1016 20.74 -6.37 -49.31
C PRO A 1016 19.73 -5.26 -49.65
N GLU A 1017 19.02 -5.41 -50.78
CA GLU A 1017 18.08 -4.42 -51.31
C GLU A 1017 16.72 -5.08 -51.62
N PRO A 1018 15.92 -5.48 -50.60
CA PRO A 1018 14.65 -6.19 -50.80
C PRO A 1018 13.61 -5.40 -51.60
N ILE A 1019 13.72 -4.07 -51.62
CA ILE A 1019 12.87 -3.19 -52.40
C ILE A 1019 13.12 -3.36 -53.91
N GLU A 1020 14.37 -3.58 -54.32
CA GLU A 1020 14.71 -3.83 -55.72
C GLU A 1020 14.24 -5.22 -56.18
N ALA A 1021 14.29 -6.22 -55.29
CA ALA A 1021 13.67 -7.52 -55.53
C ALA A 1021 12.14 -7.39 -55.75
N MET A 1022 11.44 -6.60 -54.93
CA MET A 1022 10.02 -6.32 -55.12
C MET A 1022 9.71 -5.64 -56.46
N ARG A 1023 10.54 -4.67 -56.86
CA ARG A 1023 10.42 -4.00 -58.16
C ARG A 1023 10.57 -5.00 -59.31
N GLU A 1024 11.55 -5.88 -59.21
CA GLU A 1024 11.85 -6.87 -60.24
C GLU A 1024 10.76 -7.95 -60.35
N MET A 1025 10.29 -8.49 -59.22
CA MET A 1025 9.15 -9.42 -59.19
C MET A 1025 7.92 -8.79 -59.85
N THR A 1026 7.66 -7.51 -59.56
CA THR A 1026 6.56 -6.76 -60.19
C THR A 1026 6.74 -6.63 -61.70
N ARG A 1027 7.95 -6.34 -62.20
CA ARG A 1027 8.24 -6.25 -63.65
C ARG A 1027 7.89 -7.55 -64.36
N ILE A 1028 8.27 -8.68 -63.77
CA ILE A 1028 8.12 -10.02 -64.32
C ILE A 1028 6.66 -10.49 -64.29
N LEU A 1029 5.91 -10.10 -63.26
CA LEU A 1029 4.52 -10.49 -63.08
C LEU A 1029 3.61 -9.82 -64.13
N ARG A 1030 2.69 -10.58 -64.72
CA ARG A 1030 1.67 -10.05 -65.64
C ARG A 1030 0.67 -9.16 -64.91
N PRO A 1031 0.03 -8.18 -65.58
CA PRO A 1031 -1.13 -7.49 -65.02
C PRO A 1031 -2.20 -8.51 -64.64
N GLY A 1032 -2.66 -8.45 -63.39
CA GLY A 1032 -3.56 -9.42 -62.81
C GLY A 1032 -2.92 -10.71 -62.30
N GLY A 1033 -1.60 -10.83 -62.41
CA GLY A 1033 -0.82 -11.93 -61.85
C GLY A 1033 -0.71 -11.81 -60.33
N ARG A 1034 -0.39 -12.94 -59.69
CA ARG A 1034 -0.38 -13.09 -58.22
C ARG A 1034 1.04 -13.31 -57.70
N LEU A 1035 1.34 -12.70 -56.57
CA LEU A 1035 2.63 -12.77 -55.90
C LEU A 1035 2.43 -13.34 -54.50
N PHE A 1036 3.05 -14.48 -54.21
CA PHE A 1036 3.02 -15.13 -52.90
C PHE A 1036 4.35 -14.89 -52.20
N ILE A 1037 4.31 -14.17 -51.07
CA ILE A 1037 5.51 -13.76 -50.35
C ILE A 1037 5.44 -14.22 -48.90
N THR A 1038 6.56 -14.74 -48.39
CA THR A 1038 6.80 -14.85 -46.96
C THR A 1038 8.21 -14.36 -46.63
N ALA A 1039 8.33 -13.70 -45.48
CA ALA A 1039 9.62 -13.34 -44.90
C ALA A 1039 9.45 -13.21 -43.37
N PRO A 1040 10.51 -13.45 -42.59
CA PRO A 1040 10.44 -13.41 -41.14
C PRO A 1040 10.23 -11.97 -40.64
N LEU A 1041 9.33 -11.78 -39.68
CA LEU A 1041 9.18 -10.49 -38.99
C LEU A 1041 10.45 -10.18 -38.18
N GLY A 1042 11.00 -11.20 -37.52
CA GLY A 1042 12.30 -11.16 -36.86
C GLY A 1042 12.89 -12.56 -36.80
N ALA A 1043 14.20 -12.67 -37.03
CA ALA A 1043 14.93 -13.92 -36.95
C ALA A 1043 16.26 -13.73 -36.22
N GLY A 1044 16.71 -14.76 -35.51
CA GLY A 1044 18.11 -14.80 -35.05
C GLY A 1044 19.07 -14.74 -36.23
N LEU A 1045 20.30 -14.28 -35.99
CA LEU A 1045 21.32 -14.21 -37.04
C LEU A 1045 21.53 -15.62 -37.64
N HIS A 1046 21.24 -15.76 -38.93
CA HIS A 1046 21.36 -17.03 -39.65
C HIS A 1046 21.91 -16.77 -41.05
N GLN A 1047 22.73 -17.69 -41.55
CA GLN A 1047 23.44 -17.56 -42.84
C GLN A 1047 24.38 -16.33 -42.95
N ILE A 1048 25.02 -15.93 -41.83
CA ILE A 1048 26.03 -14.86 -41.81
C ILE A 1048 27.15 -15.16 -42.84
N PRO A 1049 27.60 -14.16 -43.63
CA PRO A 1049 27.28 -12.73 -43.57
C PRO A 1049 26.06 -12.29 -44.39
N TYR A 1050 25.28 -13.21 -44.96
CA TYR A 1050 24.18 -12.93 -45.89
C TYR A 1050 22.82 -12.75 -45.20
N HIS A 1051 22.83 -12.18 -44.00
CA HIS A 1051 21.61 -11.75 -43.30
C HIS A 1051 21.62 -10.22 -43.28
N TYR A 1052 20.86 -9.60 -44.19
CA TYR A 1052 20.96 -8.16 -44.43
C TYR A 1052 19.78 -7.38 -43.87
N TYR A 1053 18.59 -7.99 -43.83
CA TYR A 1053 17.35 -7.26 -43.60
C TYR A 1053 16.34 -8.06 -42.76
N GLY A 1054 15.61 -7.38 -41.89
CA GLY A 1054 14.52 -7.94 -41.08
C GLY A 1054 13.41 -6.89 -40.86
N GLY A 1055 12.32 -7.27 -40.18
CA GLY A 1055 11.23 -6.32 -39.87
C GLY A 1055 10.16 -6.20 -40.96
N TYR A 1056 9.84 -7.30 -41.66
CA TYR A 1056 8.78 -7.34 -42.68
C TYR A 1056 7.38 -7.30 -42.04
N THR A 1057 6.94 -6.10 -41.66
CA THR A 1057 5.61 -5.86 -41.08
C THR A 1057 4.50 -5.84 -42.13
N PRO A 1058 3.22 -5.96 -41.74
CA PRO A 1058 2.09 -5.80 -42.66
C PRO A 1058 2.13 -4.47 -43.42
N GLU A 1059 2.53 -3.40 -42.74
CA GLU A 1059 2.64 -2.05 -43.30
C GLU A 1059 3.79 -1.96 -44.30
N TRP A 1060 4.90 -2.67 -44.08
CA TRP A 1060 5.98 -2.77 -45.05
C TRP A 1060 5.46 -3.38 -46.37
N TYR A 1061 4.75 -4.51 -46.28
CA TYR A 1061 4.17 -5.15 -47.46
C TYR A 1061 3.17 -4.24 -48.17
N ARG A 1062 2.21 -3.65 -47.44
CA ARG A 1062 1.21 -2.74 -48.03
C ARG A 1062 1.87 -1.54 -48.71
N HIS A 1063 2.87 -0.92 -48.06
CA HIS A 1063 3.55 0.25 -48.60
C HIS A 1063 4.30 -0.07 -49.90
N PHE A 1064 5.15 -1.10 -49.90
CA PHE A 1064 5.97 -1.42 -51.06
C PHE A 1064 5.19 -2.11 -52.18
N CYS A 1065 4.18 -2.93 -51.86
CA CYS A 1065 3.25 -3.43 -52.87
C CYS A 1065 2.57 -2.26 -53.60
N LYS A 1066 1.99 -1.33 -52.85
CA LYS A 1066 1.34 -0.14 -53.43
C LYS A 1066 2.31 0.66 -54.31
N LYS A 1067 3.53 0.89 -53.83
CA LYS A 1067 4.58 1.63 -54.56
C LYS A 1067 4.87 1.04 -55.95
N PHE A 1068 4.76 -0.28 -56.09
CA PHE A 1068 5.01 -0.98 -57.35
C PHE A 1068 3.73 -1.37 -58.11
N GLY A 1069 2.56 -0.81 -57.76
CA GLY A 1069 1.31 -1.10 -58.48
C GLY A 1069 0.75 -2.50 -58.18
N LEU A 1070 1.07 -3.04 -57.01
CA LEU A 1070 0.44 -4.22 -56.43
C LEU A 1070 -0.55 -3.78 -55.35
N TYR A 1071 -1.63 -4.53 -55.14
CA TYR A 1071 -2.43 -4.44 -53.92
C TYR A 1071 -2.32 -5.75 -53.14
N VAL A 1072 -2.34 -5.65 -51.81
CA VAL A 1072 -2.30 -6.84 -50.93
C VAL A 1072 -3.72 -7.37 -50.82
N SER A 1073 -3.97 -8.56 -51.36
CA SER A 1073 -5.28 -9.22 -51.29
C SER A 1073 -5.44 -10.05 -50.02
N GLU A 1074 -4.33 -10.52 -49.43
CA GLU A 1074 -4.33 -11.30 -48.20
C GLU A 1074 -3.05 -11.05 -47.42
N ILE A 1075 -3.17 -10.88 -46.10
CA ILE A 1075 -2.04 -10.90 -45.18
C ILE A 1075 -2.43 -11.66 -43.90
N ILE A 1076 -1.76 -12.77 -43.65
CA ILE A 1076 -2.07 -13.67 -42.53
C ILE A 1076 -0.82 -13.84 -41.66
N PRO A 1077 -0.91 -13.63 -40.33
CA PRO A 1077 0.19 -13.94 -39.42
C PRO A 1077 0.50 -15.43 -39.39
N ASN A 1078 1.78 -15.80 -39.44
CA ASN A 1078 2.23 -17.19 -39.35
C ASN A 1078 2.35 -17.63 -37.88
N GLY A 1079 1.19 -17.78 -37.24
CA GLY A 1079 1.06 -17.98 -35.80
C GLY A 1079 1.14 -16.66 -35.01
N GLY A 1080 0.59 -16.65 -33.82
CA GLY A 1080 0.63 -15.54 -32.89
C GLY A 1080 1.74 -15.71 -31.84
N PHE A 1081 1.64 -14.91 -30.78
CA PHE A 1081 2.67 -14.79 -29.75
C PHE A 1081 3.08 -16.15 -29.14
N PHE A 1082 2.14 -17.04 -28.86
CA PHE A 1082 2.45 -18.29 -28.17
C PHE A 1082 3.19 -19.27 -29.09
N LYS A 1083 2.86 -19.29 -30.39
CA LYS A 1083 3.61 -20.08 -31.38
C LYS A 1083 5.02 -19.54 -31.63
N LEU A 1084 5.19 -18.22 -31.66
CA LEU A 1084 6.52 -17.59 -31.72
C LEU A 1084 7.37 -18.03 -30.51
N LEU A 1085 6.82 -17.95 -29.30
CA LEU A 1085 7.51 -18.37 -28.08
C LEU A 1085 7.84 -19.86 -28.09
N ALA A 1086 6.94 -20.71 -28.61
CA ALA A 1086 7.18 -22.14 -28.76
C ALA A 1086 8.37 -22.44 -29.69
N GLN A 1087 8.54 -21.67 -30.78
CA GLN A 1087 9.68 -21.78 -31.68
C GLN A 1087 11.00 -21.47 -30.97
N GLU A 1088 11.02 -20.40 -30.18
CA GLU A 1088 12.23 -19.98 -29.47
C GLU A 1088 12.60 -20.98 -28.36
N CYS A 1089 11.60 -21.58 -27.69
CA CYS A 1089 11.85 -22.70 -26.77
C CYS A 1089 12.47 -23.91 -27.49
N ALA A 1090 11.96 -24.31 -28.65
CA ALA A 1090 12.54 -25.40 -29.43
C ALA A 1090 13.99 -25.10 -29.87
N ARG A 1091 14.28 -23.85 -30.25
CA ARG A 1091 15.63 -23.41 -30.61
C ARG A 1091 16.61 -23.54 -29.44
N VAL A 1092 16.19 -23.19 -28.23
CA VAL A 1092 16.98 -23.40 -27.00
C VAL A 1092 17.34 -24.88 -26.83
N ALA A 1093 16.39 -25.80 -27.03
CA ALA A 1093 16.63 -27.24 -26.92
C ALA A 1093 17.63 -27.77 -27.98
N TRP A 1094 17.62 -27.21 -29.19
CA TRP A 1094 18.57 -27.57 -30.26
C TRP A 1094 19.98 -27.05 -30.03
N THR A 1095 20.13 -25.83 -29.51
CA THR A 1095 21.45 -25.24 -29.26
C THR A 1095 22.10 -25.77 -27.98
N LEU A 1096 21.29 -26.22 -27.00
CA LEU A 1096 21.75 -26.66 -25.70
C LEU A 1096 22.90 -27.68 -25.72
N PRO A 1097 22.85 -28.79 -26.49
CA PRO A 1097 23.93 -29.79 -26.53
C PRO A 1097 25.30 -29.22 -26.92
N GLN A 1098 25.35 -28.08 -27.60
CA GLN A 1098 26.59 -27.40 -28.00
C GLN A 1098 27.16 -26.52 -26.88
N HIS A 1099 26.43 -26.35 -25.78
CA HIS A 1099 26.75 -25.46 -24.67
C HIS A 1099 26.73 -26.21 -23.33
N GLN A 1100 27.63 -27.19 -23.17
CA GLN A 1100 27.73 -28.04 -21.97
C GLN A 1100 27.77 -27.28 -20.64
N HIS A 1101 28.35 -26.07 -20.63
CA HIS A 1101 28.44 -25.20 -19.46
C HIS A 1101 27.08 -24.65 -18.98
N LEU A 1102 26.04 -24.64 -19.83
CA LEU A 1102 24.71 -24.12 -19.48
C LEU A 1102 23.80 -25.17 -18.85
N HIS A 1103 24.09 -26.47 -19.02
CA HIS A 1103 23.17 -27.55 -18.58
C HIS A 1103 23.78 -28.61 -17.68
N GLY A 1104 25.12 -28.70 -17.56
CA GLY A 1104 25.78 -29.74 -16.77
C GLY A 1104 25.33 -31.14 -17.19
N ASN A 1105 24.99 -32.00 -16.22
CA ASN A 1105 24.52 -33.38 -16.47
C ASN A 1105 23.02 -33.52 -16.79
N ASN A 1106 22.26 -32.41 -16.80
CA ASN A 1106 20.79 -32.44 -16.90
C ASN A 1106 20.24 -32.23 -18.32
N ILE A 1107 21.06 -32.50 -19.34
CA ILE A 1107 20.76 -32.17 -20.75
C ILE A 1107 19.42 -32.73 -21.23
N GLU A 1108 19.12 -33.99 -20.92
CA GLU A 1108 17.92 -34.69 -21.38
C GLU A 1108 16.63 -34.07 -20.81
N PHE A 1109 16.65 -33.66 -19.54
CA PHE A 1109 15.52 -32.98 -18.90
C PHE A 1109 15.26 -31.61 -19.54
N ILE A 1110 16.30 -30.82 -19.75
CA ILE A 1110 16.16 -29.46 -20.32
C ILE A 1110 15.74 -29.54 -21.79
N GLN A 1111 16.28 -30.51 -22.54
CA GLN A 1111 15.85 -30.78 -23.92
C GLN A 1111 14.37 -31.18 -24.01
N ASN A 1112 13.86 -32.02 -23.10
CA ASN A 1112 12.44 -32.39 -23.08
C ASN A 1112 11.55 -31.21 -22.64
N LEU A 1113 11.98 -30.43 -21.65
CA LEU A 1113 11.24 -29.28 -21.15
C LEU A 1113 11.03 -28.20 -22.21
N PHE A 1114 12.12 -27.77 -22.88
CA PHE A 1114 12.08 -26.71 -23.88
C PHE A 1114 11.75 -27.22 -25.29
N GLY A 1115 12.08 -28.48 -25.59
CA GLY A 1115 11.83 -29.09 -26.90
C GLY A 1115 10.42 -29.66 -27.05
N GLU A 1116 9.75 -30.08 -25.97
CA GLU A 1116 8.43 -30.72 -26.09
C GLU A 1116 7.37 -30.12 -25.18
N TRP A 1117 7.63 -30.08 -23.87
CA TRP A 1117 6.58 -29.79 -22.88
C TRP A 1117 6.06 -28.35 -22.96
N ILE A 1118 6.96 -27.36 -22.95
CA ILE A 1118 6.60 -25.95 -23.09
C ILE A 1118 5.97 -25.68 -24.47
N PRO A 1119 6.56 -26.11 -25.62
CA PRO A 1119 5.94 -25.93 -26.93
C PRO A 1119 4.53 -26.48 -27.04
N ARG A 1120 4.25 -27.70 -26.54
CA ARG A 1120 2.89 -28.28 -26.58
C ARG A 1120 1.87 -27.41 -25.87
N TYR A 1121 2.21 -26.93 -24.67
CA TYR A 1121 1.32 -26.07 -23.90
C TYR A 1121 1.09 -24.71 -24.56
N LEU A 1122 2.13 -24.10 -25.12
CA LEU A 1122 2.00 -22.85 -25.86
C LEU A 1122 1.11 -23.00 -27.10
N PHE A 1123 1.21 -24.12 -27.83
CA PHE A 1123 0.27 -24.44 -28.91
C PHE A 1123 -1.18 -24.65 -28.42
N ALA A 1124 -1.37 -25.13 -27.18
CA ALA A 1124 -2.69 -25.21 -26.54
C ALA A 1124 -3.27 -23.82 -26.31
N LEU A 1125 -2.45 -22.92 -25.76
CA LEU A 1125 -2.85 -21.54 -25.42
C LEU A 1125 -3.22 -20.76 -26.68
N GLU A 1126 -2.43 -20.90 -27.74
CA GLU A 1126 -2.69 -20.26 -29.03
C GLU A 1126 -4.10 -20.56 -29.56
N LYS A 1127 -4.59 -21.80 -29.42
CA LYS A 1127 -5.95 -22.18 -29.86
C LYS A 1127 -7.05 -21.49 -29.06
N LYS A 1128 -6.77 -21.08 -27.82
CA LYS A 1128 -7.75 -20.46 -26.91
C LYS A 1128 -7.64 -18.93 -26.92
N HIS A 1129 -6.44 -18.40 -27.12
CA HIS A 1129 -6.11 -17.00 -26.96
C HIS A 1129 -5.10 -16.61 -28.04
N PHE A 1130 -5.60 -16.16 -29.20
CA PHE A 1130 -4.75 -15.69 -30.29
C PHE A 1130 -4.30 -14.24 -30.00
N ILE A 1131 -3.00 -13.98 -30.11
CA ILE A 1131 -2.39 -12.65 -29.95
C ILE A 1131 -1.54 -12.39 -31.20
N ASP A 1132 -1.99 -11.45 -32.03
CA ASP A 1132 -1.42 -11.14 -33.35
C ASP A 1132 -0.32 -10.06 -33.33
N GLN A 1133 -0.12 -9.40 -32.18
CA GLN A 1133 0.91 -8.38 -31.99
C GLN A 1133 2.35 -8.90 -32.19
N PHE A 1134 2.55 -10.22 -32.05
CA PHE A 1134 3.84 -10.87 -32.24
C PHE A 1134 3.63 -12.14 -33.09
N THR A 1135 4.37 -12.27 -34.18
CA THR A 1135 4.31 -13.44 -35.09
C THR A 1135 5.71 -13.77 -35.59
N VAL A 1136 5.89 -14.97 -36.17
CA VAL A 1136 7.15 -15.35 -36.83
C VAL A 1136 7.35 -14.58 -38.14
N GLY A 1137 6.27 -14.28 -38.83
CA GLY A 1137 6.26 -13.62 -40.13
C GLY A 1137 4.85 -13.62 -40.69
N TYR A 1138 4.69 -13.17 -41.93
CA TYR A 1138 3.37 -13.09 -42.57
C TYR A 1138 3.36 -13.89 -43.86
N HIS A 1139 2.22 -14.52 -44.14
CA HIS A 1139 1.89 -15.05 -45.45
C HIS A 1139 1.14 -13.97 -46.22
N VAL A 1140 1.70 -13.55 -47.35
CA VAL A 1140 1.20 -12.39 -48.08
C VAL A 1140 0.88 -12.79 -49.51
N GLU A 1141 -0.35 -12.48 -49.93
CA GLU A 1141 -0.73 -12.50 -51.33
C GLU A 1141 -0.91 -11.07 -51.83
N ALA A 1142 -0.23 -10.74 -52.92
CA ALA A 1142 -0.40 -9.48 -53.61
C ALA A 1142 -0.75 -9.72 -55.09
N VAL A 1143 -1.49 -8.79 -55.69
CA VAL A 1143 -1.95 -8.89 -57.08
C VAL A 1143 -1.53 -7.64 -57.84
N LYS A 1144 -0.98 -7.83 -59.04
CA LYS A 1144 -0.60 -6.71 -59.91
C LYS A 1144 -1.84 -6.11 -60.54
N ILE A 1145 -2.02 -4.82 -60.35
CA ILE A 1145 -3.24 -4.13 -60.77
C ILE A 1145 -3.32 -4.10 -62.30
N ARG A 1146 -4.48 -4.50 -62.86
CA ARG A 1146 -4.80 -4.34 -64.28
C ARG A 1146 -5.18 -2.89 -64.60
N ASP A 1147 -5.11 -2.55 -65.88
CA ASP A 1147 -5.66 -1.30 -66.36
C ASP A 1147 -7.18 -1.22 -66.14
N ILE A 1148 -7.68 -0.05 -65.75
CA ILE A 1148 -9.09 0.15 -65.36
C ILE A 1148 -10.08 -0.22 -66.47
N ASP A 1149 -9.74 0.02 -67.74
CA ASP A 1149 -10.61 -0.31 -68.88
C ASP A 1149 -10.73 -1.83 -69.07
N ASN A 1150 -9.68 -2.57 -68.71
CA ASN A 1150 -9.71 -4.03 -68.76
C ASN A 1150 -10.46 -4.62 -67.57
N ILE A 1151 -10.34 -4.02 -66.38
CA ILE A 1151 -11.10 -4.44 -65.19
C ILE A 1151 -12.60 -4.24 -65.45
N GLN A 1152 -13.01 -3.08 -65.96
CA GLN A 1152 -14.41 -2.80 -66.27
C GLN A 1152 -15.00 -3.83 -67.23
N LYS A 1153 -14.30 -4.14 -68.33
CA LYS A 1153 -14.75 -5.17 -69.29
C LYS A 1153 -14.89 -6.56 -68.66
N MET A 1154 -14.17 -6.85 -67.59
CA MET A 1154 -14.28 -8.11 -66.85
C MET A 1154 -15.45 -8.08 -65.87
N ILE A 1155 -15.69 -6.95 -65.19
CA ILE A 1155 -16.88 -6.74 -64.34
C ILE A 1155 -18.14 -6.91 -65.19
N ASP A 1156 -18.18 -6.29 -66.37
CA ASP A 1156 -19.32 -6.39 -67.30
C ASP A 1156 -19.63 -7.83 -67.72
N LYS A 1157 -18.61 -8.70 -67.75
CA LYS A 1157 -18.75 -10.13 -68.07
C LYS A 1157 -19.12 -11.00 -66.88
N ASN A 1158 -18.82 -10.57 -65.66
CA ASN A 1158 -19.15 -11.28 -64.43
C ASN A 1158 -19.36 -10.29 -63.28
N THR A 1159 -20.57 -9.74 -63.23
CA THR A 1159 -20.96 -8.68 -62.29
C THR A 1159 -20.97 -9.14 -60.84
N GLN A 1160 -20.95 -10.45 -60.58
CA GLN A 1160 -20.94 -11.04 -59.24
C GLN A 1160 -19.53 -11.21 -58.66
N ASN A 1161 -18.48 -10.91 -59.42
CA ASN A 1161 -17.11 -11.11 -58.97
C ASN A 1161 -16.59 -9.90 -58.19
N VAL A 1162 -16.84 -9.90 -56.87
CA VAL A 1162 -16.42 -8.86 -55.91
C VAL A 1162 -14.92 -8.51 -56.01
N SER A 1163 -14.05 -9.48 -56.32
CA SER A 1163 -12.60 -9.24 -56.42
C SER A 1163 -12.22 -8.24 -57.52
N LEU A 1164 -13.01 -8.15 -58.59
CA LEU A 1164 -12.77 -7.20 -59.68
C LEU A 1164 -13.12 -5.77 -59.29
N TYR A 1165 -14.12 -5.57 -58.42
CA TYR A 1165 -14.47 -4.25 -57.90
C TYR A 1165 -13.40 -3.72 -56.93
N ILE A 1166 -12.85 -4.60 -56.07
CA ILE A 1166 -11.70 -4.28 -55.22
C ILE A 1166 -10.49 -3.86 -56.07
N GLU A 1167 -10.20 -4.62 -57.14
CA GLU A 1167 -9.11 -4.30 -58.06
C GLU A 1167 -9.34 -2.95 -58.79
N ALA A 1168 -10.57 -2.66 -59.23
CA ALA A 1168 -10.94 -1.39 -59.86
C ALA A 1168 -10.74 -0.21 -58.90
N ALA A 1169 -11.17 -0.35 -57.65
CA ALA A 1169 -10.99 0.66 -56.62
C ALA A 1169 -9.50 0.96 -56.39
N HIS A 1170 -8.65 -0.07 -56.27
CA HIS A 1170 -7.20 0.12 -56.14
C HIS A 1170 -6.55 0.77 -57.37
N ALA A 1171 -6.99 0.42 -58.59
CA ALA A 1171 -6.52 1.06 -59.81
C ALA A 1171 -6.83 2.57 -59.82
N LEU A 1172 -8.04 2.95 -59.42
CA LEU A 1172 -8.49 4.34 -59.35
C LEU A 1172 -7.79 5.11 -58.21
N MET A 1173 -7.61 4.50 -57.04
CA MET A 1173 -6.85 5.08 -55.93
C MET A 1173 -5.40 5.40 -56.33
N ASN A 1174 -4.75 4.52 -57.10
CA ASN A 1174 -3.39 4.77 -57.61
C ASN A 1174 -3.34 5.91 -58.64
N GLN A 1175 -4.45 6.21 -59.30
CA GLN A 1175 -4.61 7.38 -60.17
C GLN A 1175 -5.05 8.65 -59.40
N GLY A 1176 -5.24 8.58 -58.08
CA GLY A 1176 -5.74 9.69 -57.26
C GLY A 1176 -7.26 9.94 -57.39
N LYS A 1177 -8.01 9.01 -57.98
CA LYS A 1177 -9.46 9.10 -58.21
C LYS A 1177 -10.24 8.42 -57.09
N PHE A 1178 -10.17 8.97 -55.87
CA PHE A 1178 -10.76 8.35 -54.68
C PHE A 1178 -12.29 8.27 -54.70
N LEU A 1179 -12.96 9.24 -55.31
CA LEU A 1179 -14.42 9.27 -55.38
C LEU A 1179 -14.94 8.15 -56.29
N ASP A 1180 -14.32 7.98 -57.47
CA ASP A 1180 -14.65 6.89 -58.39
C ASP A 1180 -14.33 5.53 -57.73
N ALA A 1181 -13.20 5.41 -57.03
CA ALA A 1181 -12.84 4.20 -56.28
C ALA A 1181 -13.89 3.84 -55.22
N LYS A 1182 -14.43 4.84 -54.53
CA LYS A 1182 -15.47 4.65 -53.51
C LYS A 1182 -16.75 4.07 -54.10
N MET A 1183 -17.15 4.53 -55.29
CA MET A 1183 -18.34 4.00 -55.97
C MET A 1183 -18.23 2.49 -56.25
N TYR A 1184 -17.08 2.02 -56.75
CA TYR A 1184 -16.86 0.59 -56.96
C TYR A 1184 -16.93 -0.23 -55.67
N ILE A 1185 -16.51 0.33 -54.54
CA ILE A 1185 -16.61 -0.34 -53.23
C ILE A 1185 -18.04 -0.32 -52.69
N GLU A 1186 -18.79 0.75 -52.90
CA GLU A 1186 -20.23 0.82 -52.57
C GLU A 1186 -21.01 -0.24 -53.37
N ASP A 1187 -20.78 -0.33 -54.68
CA ASP A 1187 -21.39 -1.34 -55.55
C ASP A 1187 -21.02 -2.76 -55.10
N ALA A 1188 -19.77 -2.98 -54.67
CA ALA A 1188 -19.33 -4.28 -54.15
C ALA A 1188 -19.97 -4.63 -52.80
N LEU A 1189 -20.20 -3.65 -51.92
CA LEU A 1189 -20.88 -3.84 -50.63
C LEU A 1189 -22.36 -4.19 -50.79
N GLU A 1190 -23.00 -3.81 -51.91
CA GLU A 1190 -24.35 -4.29 -52.25
C GLU A 1190 -24.36 -5.78 -52.58
N LEU A 1191 -23.25 -6.33 -53.07
CA LEU A 1191 -23.09 -7.75 -53.41
C LEU A 1191 -22.65 -8.61 -52.21
N ASP A 1192 -21.80 -8.07 -51.35
CA ASP A 1192 -21.23 -8.76 -50.17
C ASP A 1192 -21.01 -7.76 -49.02
N ASN A 1193 -22.08 -7.44 -48.29
CA ASN A 1193 -22.11 -6.40 -47.26
C ASN A 1193 -21.28 -6.72 -46.01
N ASP A 1194 -21.03 -8.00 -45.73
CA ASP A 1194 -20.28 -8.45 -44.56
C ASP A 1194 -18.78 -8.66 -44.88
N ASN A 1195 -18.33 -8.30 -46.08
CA ASN A 1195 -16.95 -8.48 -46.49
C ASN A 1195 -16.00 -7.52 -45.74
N PRO A 1196 -15.10 -8.02 -44.87
CA PRO A 1196 -14.26 -7.16 -44.04
C PRO A 1196 -13.28 -6.31 -44.85
N THR A 1197 -12.80 -6.80 -45.99
CA THR A 1197 -11.91 -6.06 -46.89
C THR A 1197 -12.62 -4.88 -47.55
N LEU A 1198 -13.88 -5.07 -47.98
CA LEU A 1198 -14.69 -3.99 -48.54
C LEU A 1198 -14.97 -2.90 -47.49
N LEU A 1199 -15.33 -3.31 -46.27
CA LEU A 1199 -15.59 -2.38 -45.17
C LEU A 1199 -14.34 -1.57 -44.78
N GLU A 1200 -13.17 -2.20 -44.75
CA GLU A 1200 -11.90 -1.52 -44.47
C GLU A 1200 -11.58 -0.47 -45.56
N ILE A 1201 -11.66 -0.85 -46.84
CA ILE A 1201 -11.39 0.08 -47.95
C ILE A 1201 -12.43 1.21 -47.97
N TYR A 1202 -13.70 0.91 -47.69
CA TYR A 1202 -14.76 1.91 -47.61
C TYR A 1202 -14.50 2.96 -46.52
N GLN A 1203 -14.06 2.52 -45.34
CA GLN A 1203 -13.68 3.42 -44.25
C GLN A 1203 -12.47 4.27 -44.63
N GLN A 1204 -11.45 3.68 -45.27
CA GLN A 1204 -10.27 4.42 -45.73
C GLN A 1204 -10.60 5.48 -46.77
N LEU A 1205 -11.53 5.19 -47.69
CA LEU A 1205 -11.99 6.14 -48.71
C LEU A 1205 -12.98 7.18 -48.19
N SER A 1206 -13.57 6.95 -47.00
CA SER A 1206 -14.49 7.87 -46.35
C SER A 1206 -13.81 8.85 -45.39
N GLN A 1207 -12.59 8.54 -44.95
CA GLN A 1207 -11.69 9.45 -44.24
C GLN A 1207 -10.97 10.36 -45.23
#